data_AF-A0A7M3NQT0-F1
#
_entry.id   AF-A0A7M3NQT0-F1
#
_cell.length_a   1.000
_cell.length_b   1.000
_cell.length_c   1.000
_cell.angle_alpha   90.00
_cell.angle_beta   90.00
_cell.angle_gamma   90.00
#
_symmetry.space_group_name_H-M   'P 1'
#
loop_
_entity.id
_entity.type
_entity.pdbx_description
1 polymer ?
#
loop_
_entity_poly.entity_id
_entity_poly.type
_entity_poly.pdbx_seq_one_letter_code
_entity_poly.pdbx_strand_id
1 'polypeptide(L)'
;MNDGVDSTKGKGVRRRTVLTTALGAAPLAVAGGIVTGGPAAAAAPTSPRTAVEGLTVEHRTNPLGVDAEHPRFGWRMASTVRGRRQSAYRILVATAPDRLTPSRADVWDSGRVTSPTSIAVRYGGPALRPSTRYHWTVRVWDETGRAAPAAPTARFETGLLGTDGVTGWDGARWITMAGKRPHTPGAPLLRRQARLTGRQVSAARLYITALGLYEAHINGHRVAVPQGDGTTHELLTPGWTNYDSTVNYFTYDVTDLVAAKPHQGQVTLAAVLGNGWYNGRVSENSAYYSTDGNPLALKAKLLVRYTDGSEQSIVTAPGDDWKATDTGPYRADDIYDGQTYDAREELPGWTANGFDASGWAGVTEHDHATRFPDAKLVAYPGESARLMPPWDRRPHSITVYTGVSGRSDSPNGKGRIVVDPARTVTDPATAADAAVTLRPGDTAVIDLGQNMVGVPRYTLRGPAGAQVTLKPGEMLNDDSEGADGPVGSVYRANLRSAKATSTYILKGDPAGETHEDSLTFYGFRHVSVTATDTVTLTRFTGRVATSALRDIGTITTDDTDVNQLISNVRWGQRGNYLWVPTDCPQRDERLGWTGDTQLFSHTGLYNADSVNFLSHFEDILIDSQKTYGQDGAQFTWVAPGSRYNQPIPASGWADCGVVVPWTVWQMSGDTTVVDRSWTAMTRYMDWIRARTGDTYAGQGAIFGDWLAFQDTSTQLISDVYYGYSARLMADMARATGRTAETRAYDDLFAHIKRAFITKYLATDSGGRVTVRSSLGDAPPTGGRTEDNSQTALLWVLKLGFHDTEAQRRGLVALLADNIGNDEAYKEAHPDSTRVKYAENTLSVGFLGVNVLAPVLTDEGRVDLAYRLLHQDAMPSWLYSVRGGATTIWERWNSYSKEDGFGPVDMNSFNHYSYGAIMEWMYESMAGIAKDPAHPGFRHFFLRPHLDPTGKVTRVTGAHLSPYGEIVSEWHKDDRKLTYRAEVPANSTATLRIPTTDPSTVREGRTPLAEADGVEYLGFADGVASYRLPSGRYALTSALA
;
A
#
# COMPACT_ATOMS: atom_id res chain seq x y z
N MET A 1 -0.45 -63.01 -30.47
CA MET A 1 -0.63 -62.65 -31.89
C MET A 1 0.20 -61.42 -32.16
N ASN A 2 1.42 -61.45 -32.70
CA ASN A 2 2.39 -62.47 -33.17
C ASN A 2 3.25 -61.64 -34.15
N ASP A 3 4.58 -61.68 -34.24
CA ASP A 3 5.66 -62.35 -33.50
C ASP A 3 6.86 -61.38 -33.39
N GLY A 4 7.76 -61.49 -32.40
CA GLY A 4 9.02 -62.24 -32.53
C GLY A 4 10.20 -61.29 -32.88
N VAL A 5 11.48 -61.51 -32.52
CA VAL A 5 12.16 -62.59 -31.78
C VAL A 5 13.33 -61.99 -30.95
N ASP A 6 13.51 -62.52 -29.74
CA ASP A 6 14.75 -62.84 -28.97
C ASP A 6 16.13 -62.40 -29.56
N SER A 7 17.16 -61.97 -28.83
CA SER A 7 17.56 -62.12 -27.40
C SER A 7 18.60 -61.03 -26.99
N THR A 8 19.36 -60.98 -25.86
CA THR A 8 19.62 -61.91 -24.74
C THR A 8 19.98 -61.18 -23.40
N LYS A 9 20.35 -61.98 -22.38
CA LYS A 9 20.96 -61.72 -21.04
C LYS A 9 22.22 -60.81 -21.06
N GLY A 10 22.62 -60.06 -20.01
CA GLY A 10 21.92 -59.70 -18.75
C GLY A 10 22.84 -59.45 -17.52
N LYS A 11 22.50 -58.42 -16.69
CA LYS A 11 23.11 -57.99 -15.39
C LYS A 11 24.57 -57.45 -15.47
N GLY A 12 24.95 -56.26 -14.97
CA GLY A 12 24.28 -55.15 -14.27
C GLY A 12 25.28 -53.95 -14.15
N VAL A 13 25.44 -53.12 -13.10
CA VAL A 13 24.78 -52.90 -11.79
C VAL A 13 25.11 -51.46 -11.29
N ARG A 14 24.10 -50.59 -10.98
CA ARG A 14 24.17 -49.26 -10.27
C ARG A 14 25.17 -48.20 -10.81
N ARG A 15 24.81 -46.94 -11.08
CA ARG A 15 23.88 -46.01 -10.37
C ARG A 15 22.98 -45.26 -11.36
N ARG A 16 21.81 -44.78 -10.91
CA ARG A 16 20.87 -43.99 -11.73
C ARG A 16 20.83 -42.52 -11.30
N THR A 17 21.15 -41.62 -12.23
CA THR A 17 20.49 -40.31 -12.34
C THR A 17 19.10 -40.54 -12.93
N VAL A 18 18.11 -39.68 -12.60
CA VAL A 18 16.78 -39.71 -13.21
C VAL A 18 16.46 -38.33 -13.76
N LEU A 19 16.19 -38.27 -15.06
CA LEU A 19 15.50 -37.12 -15.69
C LEU A 19 13.99 -37.34 -15.53
N THR A 20 13.24 -36.26 -15.31
CA THR A 20 11.79 -36.21 -15.47
C THR A 20 11.44 -35.60 -16.83
N THR A 21 10.66 -36.32 -17.63
CA THR A 21 10.10 -35.86 -18.92
C THR A 21 8.58 -35.77 -18.84
N ALA A 22 8.00 -34.93 -19.70
CA ALA A 22 6.59 -34.57 -19.64
C ALA A 22 5.66 -35.50 -20.45
N LEU A 23 4.43 -35.64 -19.95
CA LEU A 23 3.17 -36.08 -20.57
C LEU A 23 2.08 -35.65 -19.55
N GLY A 24 0.86 -35.24 -19.88
CA GLY A 24 0.16 -35.06 -21.16
C GLY A 24 -1.34 -35.05 -20.83
N ALA A 25 -2.10 -34.00 -21.19
CA ALA A 25 -3.39 -33.73 -20.54
C ALA A 25 -4.54 -33.40 -21.52
N ALA A 26 -5.61 -34.21 -21.45
CA ALA A 26 -6.99 -33.92 -21.86
C ALA A 26 -7.88 -35.15 -21.54
N PRO A 27 -9.21 -35.00 -21.43
CA PRO A 27 -9.94 -34.04 -20.60
C PRO A 27 -10.89 -34.75 -19.62
N LEU A 28 -11.42 -34.04 -18.62
CA LEU A 28 -12.48 -34.56 -17.75
C LEU A 28 -13.60 -33.50 -17.60
N ALA A 29 -14.81 -33.87 -17.99
CA ALA A 29 -15.95 -32.98 -17.98
C ALA A 29 -16.53 -32.82 -16.56
N VAL A 30 -16.68 -31.58 -16.10
CA VAL A 30 -17.38 -31.28 -14.85
C VAL A 30 -18.88 -31.22 -15.12
N ALA A 31 -19.56 -32.35 -15.00
CA ALA A 31 -21.00 -32.39 -14.89
C ALA A 31 -21.43 -31.85 -13.52
N GLY A 32 -22.47 -31.01 -13.47
CA GLY A 32 -22.97 -30.44 -12.22
C GLY A 32 -23.55 -31.52 -11.30
N GLY A 33 -22.95 -31.69 -10.12
CA GLY A 33 -23.41 -32.61 -9.08
C GLY A 33 -23.76 -31.86 -7.80
N ILE A 34 -25.03 -31.90 -7.39
CA ILE A 34 -25.48 -31.31 -6.12
C ILE A 34 -24.94 -32.17 -4.97
N VAL A 35 -23.96 -31.66 -4.22
CA VAL A 35 -23.46 -32.32 -3.01
C VAL A 35 -24.32 -31.89 -1.82
N THR A 36 -25.29 -32.72 -1.45
CA THR A 36 -26.03 -32.57 -0.19
C THR A 36 -25.08 -32.83 0.99
N GLY A 37 -24.71 -31.78 1.71
CA GLY A 37 -23.78 -31.88 2.83
C GLY A 37 -24.32 -32.72 3.99
N GLY A 38 -23.76 -33.90 4.20
CA GLY A 38 -23.93 -34.65 5.45
C GLY A 38 -23.19 -33.97 6.62
N PRO A 39 -23.57 -34.24 7.88
CA PRO A 39 -22.93 -33.64 9.04
C PRO A 39 -21.46 -34.04 9.13
N ALA A 40 -20.57 -33.05 9.25
CA ALA A 40 -19.14 -33.30 9.38
C ALA A 40 -18.84 -34.09 10.66
N ALA A 41 -18.14 -35.22 10.51
CA ALA A 41 -17.67 -36.00 11.66
C ALA A 41 -16.65 -35.19 12.46
N ALA A 42 -16.89 -35.02 13.77
CA ALA A 42 -16.01 -34.26 14.64
C ALA A 42 -14.62 -34.91 14.72
N ALA A 43 -13.58 -34.14 14.39
CA ALA A 43 -12.20 -34.57 14.60
C ALA A 43 -11.91 -34.76 16.10
N ALA A 44 -11.10 -35.77 16.44
CA ALA A 44 -10.72 -36.05 17.82
C ALA A 44 -10.01 -34.84 18.46
N PRO A 45 -10.24 -34.55 19.76
CA PRO A 45 -9.69 -33.38 20.41
C PRO A 45 -8.16 -33.43 20.45
N THR A 46 -7.52 -32.47 19.78
CA THR A 46 -6.09 -32.24 19.91
C THR A 46 -5.75 -31.80 21.33
N SER A 47 -4.70 -32.36 21.91
CA SER A 47 -4.24 -31.99 23.25
C SER A 47 -4.05 -30.47 23.36
N PRO A 48 -4.48 -29.83 24.47
CA PRO A 48 -4.50 -28.38 24.59
C PRO A 48 -3.11 -27.78 24.40
N ARG A 49 -2.94 -27.01 23.32
CA ARG A 49 -1.64 -26.47 22.88
C ARG A 49 -1.66 -24.95 22.94
N THR A 50 -0.63 -24.38 23.55
CA THR A 50 -0.25 -22.97 23.41
C THR A 50 1.14 -22.91 22.80
N ALA A 51 1.33 -22.05 21.80
CA ALA A 51 2.60 -21.81 21.11
C ALA A 51 2.85 -20.31 20.96
N VAL A 52 4.12 -19.95 20.78
CA VAL A 52 4.55 -18.58 20.45
C VAL A 52 5.11 -18.58 19.04
N GLU A 53 4.64 -17.65 18.22
CA GLU A 53 4.87 -17.62 16.77
C GLU A 53 4.82 -16.18 16.24
N GLY A 54 5.02 -15.99 14.93
CA GLY A 54 5.00 -14.66 14.31
C GLY A 54 6.05 -13.70 14.89
N LEU A 55 7.25 -14.20 15.17
CA LEU A 55 8.33 -13.41 15.77
C LEU A 55 8.84 -12.33 14.80
N THR A 56 8.75 -11.07 15.21
CA THR A 56 9.16 -9.91 14.42
C THR A 56 10.21 -9.05 15.14
N VAL A 57 11.00 -8.34 14.34
CA VAL A 57 11.88 -7.25 14.77
C VAL A 57 11.59 -6.06 13.86
N GLU A 58 11.32 -4.88 14.42
CA GLU A 58 10.87 -3.71 13.65
C GLU A 58 9.68 -4.07 12.73
N HIS A 59 8.68 -4.77 13.28
CA HIS A 59 7.50 -5.37 12.61
C HIS A 59 7.79 -6.38 11.47
N ARG A 60 9.03 -6.53 11.00
CA ARG A 60 9.45 -7.45 9.93
C ARG A 60 9.84 -8.83 10.46
N THR A 61 9.67 -9.86 9.62
CA THR A 61 10.13 -11.23 9.93
C THR A 61 11.59 -11.41 9.51
N ASN A 62 12.47 -11.74 10.47
CA ASN A 62 13.90 -11.99 10.22
C ASN A 62 14.65 -10.91 9.40
N PRO A 63 14.49 -9.59 9.71
CA PRO A 63 15.00 -8.51 8.86
C PRO A 63 16.52 -8.46 8.75
N LEU A 64 16.98 -7.91 7.63
CA LEU A 64 18.37 -7.62 7.28
C LEU A 64 18.49 -6.11 7.02
N GLY A 65 19.53 -5.46 7.57
CA GLY A 65 19.67 -4.01 7.52
C GLY A 65 18.83 -3.30 8.59
N VAL A 66 18.94 -3.73 9.85
CA VAL A 66 18.33 -3.01 10.99
C VAL A 66 19.31 -1.95 11.53
N ASP A 67 18.97 -0.67 11.38
CA ASP A 67 19.74 0.46 11.94
C ASP A 67 19.17 1.03 13.26
N ALA A 68 18.04 0.49 13.74
CA ALA A 68 17.52 0.85 15.06
C ALA A 68 18.50 0.42 16.17
N GLU A 69 18.91 1.36 17.03
CA GLU A 69 19.78 1.09 18.20
C GLU A 69 19.08 0.21 19.25
N HIS A 70 17.79 0.47 19.48
CA HIS A 70 16.92 -0.26 20.40
C HIS A 70 15.78 -0.97 19.64
N PRO A 71 16.08 -2.01 18.84
CA PRO A 71 15.09 -2.65 17.98
C PRO A 71 13.91 -3.23 18.77
N ARG A 72 12.71 -3.11 18.19
CA ARG A 72 11.41 -3.48 18.75
C ARG A 72 11.09 -4.94 18.43
N PHE A 73 10.98 -5.79 19.45
CA PHE A 73 10.54 -7.18 19.30
C PHE A 73 9.00 -7.30 19.36
N GLY A 74 8.44 -8.21 18.56
CA GLY A 74 7.03 -8.60 18.61
C GLY A 74 6.84 -10.11 18.50
N TRP A 75 5.75 -10.63 19.08
CA TRP A 75 5.35 -12.04 18.98
C TRP A 75 3.85 -12.24 19.21
N ARG A 76 3.30 -13.29 18.60
CA ARG A 76 1.91 -13.73 18.72
C ARG A 76 1.80 -14.98 19.59
N MET A 77 0.62 -15.21 20.15
CA MET A 77 0.28 -16.43 20.88
C MET A 77 -0.85 -17.17 20.17
N ALA A 78 -0.57 -18.40 19.71
CA ALA A 78 -1.60 -19.31 19.22
C ALA A 78 -2.00 -20.26 20.34
N SER A 79 -3.30 -20.42 20.60
CA SER A 79 -3.78 -21.39 21.60
C SER A 79 -5.12 -22.02 21.24
N THR A 80 -5.27 -23.30 21.56
CA THR A 80 -6.55 -24.03 21.50
C THR A 80 -7.35 -23.94 22.81
N VAL A 81 -6.93 -23.11 23.78
CA VAL A 81 -7.54 -22.99 25.10
C VAL A 81 -8.11 -21.58 25.29
N ARG A 82 -9.39 -21.50 25.70
CA ARG A 82 -10.08 -20.23 25.99
C ARG A 82 -9.39 -19.49 27.17
N GLY A 83 -9.38 -18.16 27.15
CA GLY A 83 -8.90 -17.33 28.27
C GLY A 83 -7.38 -17.11 28.40
N ARG A 84 -6.57 -17.72 27.53
CA ARG A 84 -5.10 -17.64 27.59
C ARG A 84 -4.56 -16.24 27.35
N ARG A 85 -3.71 -15.78 28.27
CA ARG A 85 -3.08 -14.45 28.32
C ARG A 85 -1.63 -14.56 28.81
N GLN A 86 -0.80 -13.59 28.46
CA GLN A 86 0.58 -13.50 28.92
C GLN A 86 0.63 -12.82 30.31
N SER A 87 1.31 -13.44 31.27
CA SER A 87 1.66 -12.83 32.56
C SER A 87 3.09 -12.30 32.61
N ALA A 88 4.01 -12.95 31.88
CA ALA A 88 5.41 -12.57 31.81
C ALA A 88 6.09 -13.08 30.52
N TYR A 89 7.22 -12.48 30.16
CA TYR A 89 8.10 -12.94 29.09
C TYR A 89 9.58 -12.98 29.51
N ARG A 90 10.42 -13.62 28.69
CA ARG A 90 11.89 -13.54 28.73
C ARG A 90 12.42 -13.63 27.30
N ILE A 91 13.11 -12.59 26.84
CA ILE A 91 13.81 -12.54 25.55
C ILE A 91 15.27 -12.95 25.80
N LEU A 92 15.80 -13.79 24.92
CA LEU A 92 17.22 -14.11 24.83
C LEU A 92 17.73 -13.68 23.45
N VAL A 93 18.87 -12.98 23.41
CA VAL A 93 19.58 -12.60 22.18
C VAL A 93 21.02 -13.10 22.29
N ALA A 94 21.54 -13.68 21.21
CA ALA A 94 22.87 -14.27 21.15
C ALA A 94 23.50 -14.12 19.75
N THR A 95 24.82 -14.31 19.66
CA THR A 95 25.55 -14.33 18.38
C THR A 95 25.37 -15.63 17.59
N ALA A 96 24.87 -16.69 18.23
CA ALA A 96 24.65 -18.01 17.61
C ALA A 96 23.40 -18.71 18.19
N PRO A 97 22.69 -19.57 17.42
CA PRO A 97 21.48 -20.25 17.89
C PRO A 97 21.69 -21.14 19.13
N ASP A 98 22.82 -21.84 19.23
CA ASP A 98 23.11 -22.76 20.33
C ASP A 98 23.28 -22.05 21.68
N ARG A 99 23.58 -20.74 21.64
CA ARG A 99 23.78 -19.87 22.81
C ARG A 99 22.46 -19.33 23.38
N LEU A 100 21.30 -19.61 22.77
CA LEU A 100 19.99 -19.14 23.24
C LEU A 100 19.47 -19.89 24.48
N THR A 101 20.23 -19.83 25.57
CA THR A 101 19.85 -20.34 26.89
C THR A 101 20.21 -19.32 27.98
N PRO A 102 19.50 -19.29 29.14
CA PRO A 102 19.72 -18.34 30.23
C PRO A 102 21.13 -18.27 30.86
N SER A 103 22.05 -19.17 30.48
CA SER A 103 23.44 -19.22 30.95
C SER A 103 24.46 -19.12 29.82
N ARG A 104 24.03 -18.95 28.57
CA ARG A 104 24.91 -18.84 27.38
C ARG A 104 24.58 -17.66 26.46
N ALA A 105 23.45 -16.98 26.66
CA ALA A 105 23.07 -15.82 25.86
C ALA A 105 24.12 -14.71 26.01
N ASP A 106 24.87 -14.47 24.94
CA ASP A 106 26.11 -13.67 24.95
C ASP A 106 25.93 -12.24 24.45
N VAL A 107 24.67 -11.80 24.29
CA VAL A 107 24.31 -10.43 23.89
C VAL A 107 23.31 -9.85 24.88
N TRP A 108 22.12 -10.46 25.03
CA TRP A 108 21.11 -9.97 25.97
C TRP A 108 20.26 -11.10 26.55
N ASP A 109 19.86 -10.93 27.80
CA ASP A 109 18.82 -11.71 28.48
C ASP A 109 17.98 -10.71 29.27
N SER A 110 16.68 -10.61 28.97
CA SER A 110 15.79 -9.65 29.65
C SER A 110 15.47 -10.00 31.10
N GLY A 111 15.87 -11.19 31.57
CA GLY A 111 15.28 -11.83 32.74
C GLY A 111 13.79 -12.14 32.53
N ARG A 112 13.10 -12.59 33.58
CA ARG A 112 11.63 -12.73 33.54
C ARG A 112 10.99 -11.37 33.81
N VAL A 113 10.46 -10.75 32.77
CA VAL A 113 9.72 -9.48 32.87
C VAL A 113 8.23 -9.77 33.07
N THR A 114 7.65 -9.35 34.19
CA THR A 114 6.20 -9.43 34.44
C THR A 114 5.49 -8.36 33.61
N SER A 115 4.93 -8.73 32.47
CA SER A 115 4.22 -7.84 31.57
C SER A 115 3.33 -8.62 30.60
N PRO A 116 2.12 -8.11 30.27
CA PRO A 116 1.27 -8.66 29.22
C PRO A 116 1.68 -8.20 27.80
N THR A 117 2.65 -7.30 27.65
CA THR A 117 3.04 -6.74 26.36
C THR A 117 3.78 -7.76 25.50
N SER A 118 3.37 -7.90 24.24
CA SER A 118 4.00 -8.75 23.20
C SER A 118 4.24 -7.99 21.88
N ILE A 119 4.15 -6.66 21.91
CA ILE A 119 4.25 -5.73 20.78
C ILE A 119 5.31 -4.68 21.13
N ALA A 120 6.11 -4.26 20.16
CA ALA A 120 7.04 -3.13 20.25
C ALA A 120 8.01 -3.17 21.46
N VAL A 121 8.35 -4.36 21.94
CA VAL A 121 9.18 -4.55 23.14
C VAL A 121 10.61 -4.15 22.81
N ARG A 122 11.02 -2.94 23.23
CA ARG A 122 12.34 -2.37 22.92
C ARG A 122 13.48 -3.23 23.49
N TYR A 123 14.53 -3.43 22.70
CA TYR A 123 15.77 -4.06 23.11
C TYR A 123 16.46 -3.26 24.24
N GLY A 124 16.70 -3.93 25.37
CA GLY A 124 17.33 -3.36 26.57
C GLY A 124 18.70 -3.96 26.87
N GLY A 125 19.44 -4.42 25.85
CA GLY A 125 20.77 -4.99 25.99
C GLY A 125 21.91 -4.02 25.68
N PRO A 126 23.18 -4.48 25.67
CA PRO A 126 24.34 -3.69 25.28
C PRO A 126 24.26 -3.23 23.82
N ALA A 127 24.93 -2.13 23.49
CA ALA A 127 24.94 -1.55 22.14
C ALA A 127 25.24 -2.61 21.06
N LEU A 128 24.43 -2.61 20.00
CA LEU A 128 24.56 -3.53 18.88
C LEU A 128 25.76 -3.13 17.99
N ARG A 129 26.37 -4.11 17.34
CA ARG A 129 27.47 -3.90 16.39
C ARG A 129 26.91 -3.80 14.96
N PRO A 130 27.50 -3.00 14.06
CA PRO A 130 27.09 -2.98 12.65
C PRO A 130 27.40 -4.31 11.96
N SER A 131 26.74 -4.56 10.83
CA SER A 131 26.96 -5.72 9.97
C SER A 131 26.95 -7.05 10.72
N THR A 132 26.11 -7.21 11.74
CA THR A 132 26.16 -8.33 12.69
C THR A 132 24.82 -9.05 12.74
N ARG A 133 24.85 -10.37 12.47
CA ARG A 133 23.69 -11.25 12.63
C ARG A 133 23.51 -11.59 14.11
N TYR A 134 22.29 -11.36 14.60
CA TYR A 134 21.85 -11.70 15.94
C TYR A 134 20.74 -12.75 15.87
N HIS A 135 20.82 -13.75 16.73
CA HIS A 135 19.79 -14.77 16.90
C HIS A 135 19.00 -14.49 18.17
N TRP A 136 17.69 -14.77 18.17
CA TRP A 136 16.86 -14.55 19.34
C TRP A 136 15.73 -15.58 19.49
N THR A 137 15.20 -15.67 20.71
CA THR A 137 13.96 -16.39 21.03
C THR A 137 13.28 -15.70 22.22
N VAL A 138 11.99 -15.95 22.39
CA VAL A 138 11.21 -15.50 23.54
C VAL A 138 10.51 -16.70 24.20
N ARG A 139 10.43 -16.67 25.52
CA ARG A 139 9.59 -17.57 26.31
C ARG A 139 8.53 -16.77 27.04
N VAL A 140 7.29 -17.23 27.02
CA VAL A 140 6.15 -16.60 27.72
C VAL A 140 5.64 -17.48 28.85
N TRP A 141 5.02 -16.85 29.83
CA TRP A 141 4.28 -17.50 30.92
C TRP A 141 2.80 -17.13 30.83
N ASP A 142 1.92 -18.11 31.04
CA ASP A 142 0.47 -17.91 31.03
C ASP A 142 -0.05 -17.29 32.34
N GLU A 143 -1.35 -16.99 32.40
CA GLU A 143 -2.02 -16.46 33.59
C GLU A 143 -1.97 -17.38 34.83
N THR A 144 -1.66 -18.67 34.65
CA THR A 144 -1.44 -19.64 35.75
C THR A 144 0.02 -19.72 36.20
N GLY A 145 0.90 -18.90 35.60
CA GLY A 145 2.34 -18.92 35.85
C GLY A 145 3.06 -20.12 35.22
N ARG A 146 2.41 -20.89 34.34
CA ARG A 146 3.03 -21.98 33.59
C ARG A 146 3.75 -21.42 32.37
N ALA A 147 4.97 -21.87 32.13
CA ALA A 147 5.74 -21.45 30.96
C ALA A 147 5.29 -22.22 29.72
N ALA A 148 5.02 -21.49 28.63
CA ALA A 148 4.85 -22.10 27.32
C ALA A 148 6.16 -22.77 26.84
N PRO A 149 6.09 -23.62 25.78
CA PRO A 149 7.26 -23.92 24.97
C PRO A 149 7.97 -22.63 24.54
N ALA A 150 9.30 -22.65 24.44
CA ALA A 150 10.04 -21.52 23.89
C ALA A 150 9.69 -21.32 22.40
N ALA A 151 9.69 -20.08 21.94
CA ALA A 151 9.47 -19.76 20.53
C ALA A 151 10.57 -20.39 19.65
N PRO A 152 10.28 -20.69 18.37
CA PRO A 152 11.30 -20.99 17.38
C PRO A 152 12.40 -19.91 17.36
N THR A 153 13.63 -20.30 17.04
CA THR A 153 14.73 -19.32 16.89
C THR A 153 14.48 -18.42 15.69
N ALA A 154 14.36 -17.12 15.95
CA ALA A 154 14.37 -16.07 14.94
C ALA A 154 15.75 -15.42 14.85
N ARG A 155 15.93 -14.50 13.91
CA ARG A 155 17.14 -13.68 13.76
C ARG A 155 16.78 -12.24 13.41
N PHE A 156 17.78 -11.37 13.47
CA PHE A 156 17.83 -10.11 12.72
C PHE A 156 19.30 -9.82 12.40
N GLU A 157 19.56 -8.91 11.48
CA GLU A 157 20.93 -8.54 11.12
C GLU A 157 21.05 -7.03 10.92
N THR A 158 21.98 -6.42 11.65
CA THR A 158 22.16 -4.97 11.68
C THR A 158 22.70 -4.43 10.36
N GLY A 159 22.32 -3.19 10.04
CA GLY A 159 22.89 -2.44 8.93
C GLY A 159 24.27 -1.87 9.28
N LEU A 160 24.52 -0.64 8.85
CA LEU A 160 25.77 0.08 9.11
C LEU A 160 25.72 0.89 10.42
N LEU A 161 24.53 1.10 11.00
CA LEU A 161 24.20 1.89 12.21
C LEU A 161 24.57 3.39 12.14
N GLY A 162 25.65 3.76 11.45
CA GLY A 162 26.06 5.14 11.23
C GLY A 162 25.22 5.82 10.14
N THR A 163 24.50 6.89 10.51
CA THR A 163 23.63 7.64 9.59
C THR A 163 24.33 8.79 8.87
N ASP A 164 25.61 9.05 9.16
CA ASP A 164 26.44 10.14 8.61
C ASP A 164 26.93 9.89 7.16
N GLY A 165 26.62 8.73 6.58
CA GLY A 165 27.12 8.32 5.27
C GLY A 165 28.63 8.04 5.21
N VAL A 166 29.33 7.95 6.35
CA VAL A 166 30.79 7.75 6.44
C VAL A 166 31.12 6.58 7.39
N THR A 167 30.54 6.58 8.58
CA THR A 167 30.64 5.51 9.58
C THR A 167 30.03 4.23 9.02
N GLY A 168 30.74 3.11 9.18
CA GLY A 168 30.33 1.80 8.65
C GLY A 168 30.45 1.63 7.12
N TRP A 169 30.71 2.70 6.35
CA TRP A 169 30.83 2.64 4.88
C TRP A 169 32.24 2.27 4.37
N ASP A 170 33.22 2.03 5.26
CA ASP A 170 34.61 1.64 4.95
C ASP A 170 35.30 2.54 3.90
N GLY A 171 34.99 3.83 3.95
CA GLY A 171 35.52 4.83 3.02
C GLY A 171 34.72 5.01 1.72
N ALA A 172 33.65 4.23 1.49
CA ALA A 172 32.85 4.33 0.25
C ALA A 172 32.38 5.76 -0.05
N ARG A 173 32.61 6.22 -1.27
CA ARG A 173 32.21 7.54 -1.78
C ARG A 173 31.04 7.45 -2.74
N TRP A 174 30.34 8.56 -2.92
CA TRP A 174 29.41 8.71 -4.04
C TRP A 174 30.23 8.84 -5.33
N ILE A 175 30.02 7.95 -6.30
CA ILE A 175 30.72 7.97 -7.59
C ILE A 175 29.76 8.20 -8.74
N THR A 176 30.19 8.98 -9.74
CA THR A 176 29.46 9.21 -11.00
C THR A 176 30.38 8.96 -12.20
N MET A 177 29.79 8.74 -13.38
CA MET A 177 30.53 8.49 -14.62
C MET A 177 31.26 9.78 -15.07
N ALA A 178 32.57 9.72 -15.26
CA ALA A 178 33.35 10.87 -15.68
C ALA A 178 32.87 11.40 -17.05
N GLY A 179 32.53 12.69 -17.11
CA GLY A 179 32.06 13.37 -18.33
C GLY A 179 30.59 13.15 -18.70
N LYS A 180 29.84 12.30 -17.96
CA LYS A 180 28.40 12.17 -18.16
C LYS A 180 27.68 13.46 -17.75
N ARG A 181 26.81 13.97 -18.63
CA ARG A 181 25.95 15.13 -18.35
C ARG A 181 24.51 14.66 -18.14
N PRO A 182 23.73 15.29 -17.23
CA PRO A 182 22.30 15.00 -17.09
C PRO A 182 21.55 15.13 -18.42
N HIS A 183 20.44 14.39 -18.54
CA HIS A 183 19.54 14.36 -19.71
C HIS A 183 20.19 13.97 -21.05
N THR A 184 21.47 13.57 -21.09
CA THR A 184 22.09 12.98 -22.28
C THR A 184 21.70 11.50 -22.43
N PRO A 185 21.43 10.99 -23.66
CA PRO A 185 21.02 9.61 -23.87
C PRO A 185 21.98 8.58 -23.27
N GLY A 186 21.44 7.42 -22.90
CA GLY A 186 22.20 6.33 -22.27
C GLY A 186 22.21 6.40 -20.76
N ALA A 187 21.67 5.37 -20.10
CA ALA A 187 21.82 5.15 -18.66
C ALA A 187 23.27 4.75 -18.33
N PRO A 188 23.90 5.27 -17.26
CA PRO A 188 25.24 4.85 -16.86
C PRO A 188 25.30 3.39 -16.36
N LEU A 189 26.13 2.57 -17.00
CA LEU A 189 26.52 1.23 -16.58
C LEU A 189 27.88 1.33 -15.87
N LEU A 190 27.92 1.05 -14.56
CA LEU A 190 29.13 1.11 -13.73
C LEU A 190 29.57 -0.30 -13.30
N ARG A 191 30.86 -0.63 -13.35
CA ARG A 191 31.42 -1.89 -12.84
C ARG A 191 32.78 -1.74 -12.16
N ARG A 192 33.05 -2.60 -11.17
CA ARG A 192 34.40 -2.87 -10.62
C ARG A 192 34.59 -4.38 -10.44
N GLN A 193 35.67 -4.90 -10.99
CA GLN A 193 36.14 -6.26 -10.76
C GLN A 193 37.29 -6.23 -9.77
N ALA A 194 37.17 -6.98 -8.67
CA ALA A 194 38.15 -7.03 -7.58
C ALA A 194 38.63 -8.46 -7.34
N ARG A 195 39.84 -8.61 -6.79
CA ARG A 195 40.36 -9.91 -6.33
C ARG A 195 39.91 -10.18 -4.89
N LEU A 196 39.46 -11.40 -4.63
CA LEU A 196 39.18 -11.90 -3.28
C LEU A 196 40.50 -12.29 -2.59
N THR A 197 40.69 -11.85 -1.35
CA THR A 197 41.92 -12.09 -0.57
C THR A 197 41.93 -13.45 0.14
N GLY A 198 40.79 -13.86 0.70
CA GLY A 198 40.62 -15.12 1.44
C GLY A 198 40.24 -16.30 0.53
N ARG A 199 40.43 -17.53 1.04
CA ARG A 199 40.28 -18.77 0.25
C ARG A 199 38.84 -19.27 0.10
N GLN A 200 37.98 -18.99 1.08
CA GLN A 200 36.59 -19.46 1.10
C GLN A 200 35.73 -18.45 1.84
N VAL A 201 34.67 -17.98 1.18
CA VAL A 201 33.69 -17.04 1.72
C VAL A 201 32.78 -17.75 2.72
N SER A 202 32.48 -17.09 3.84
CA SER A 202 31.54 -17.53 4.88
C SER A 202 30.25 -16.71 4.88
N ALA A 203 30.30 -15.43 4.49
CA ALA A 203 29.16 -14.56 4.24
C ALA A 203 29.54 -13.40 3.30
N ALA A 204 28.59 -12.85 2.55
CA ALA A 204 28.78 -11.58 1.84
C ALA A 204 27.53 -10.68 1.94
N ARG A 205 27.75 -9.37 2.09
CA ARG A 205 26.69 -8.35 2.18
C ARG A 205 26.96 -7.19 1.22
N LEU A 206 25.96 -6.85 0.41
CA LEU A 206 25.97 -5.63 -0.38
C LEU A 206 25.13 -4.57 0.33
N TYR A 207 25.79 -3.51 0.82
CA TYR A 207 25.17 -2.26 1.25
C TYR A 207 25.21 -1.29 0.07
N ILE A 208 24.07 -0.76 -0.37
CA ILE A 208 24.00 0.00 -1.64
C ILE A 208 22.85 1.00 -1.68
N THR A 209 23.12 2.14 -2.33
CA THR A 209 22.17 3.21 -2.62
C THR A 209 22.58 3.99 -3.87
N ALA A 210 21.67 4.78 -4.43
CA ALA A 210 21.91 5.68 -5.55
C ALA A 210 21.26 7.05 -5.34
N LEU A 211 21.82 8.06 -6.00
CA LEU A 211 21.13 9.30 -6.34
C LEU A 211 20.59 9.10 -7.76
N GLY A 212 19.28 8.94 -7.88
CA GLY A 212 18.62 8.26 -9.00
C GLY A 212 18.17 6.85 -8.60
N LEU A 213 18.07 5.95 -9.57
CA LEU A 213 17.74 4.54 -9.38
C LEU A 213 19.00 3.68 -9.55
N TYR A 214 18.99 2.43 -9.06
CA TYR A 214 20.00 1.43 -9.42
C TYR A 214 19.41 0.04 -9.70
N GLU A 215 20.07 -0.69 -10.62
CA GLU A 215 19.87 -2.13 -10.82
C GLU A 215 21.18 -2.90 -10.55
N ALA A 216 21.32 -3.45 -9.34
CA ALA A 216 22.56 -4.05 -8.85
C ALA A 216 22.80 -5.47 -9.37
N HIS A 217 24.08 -5.79 -9.63
CA HIS A 217 24.54 -7.08 -10.14
C HIS A 217 25.82 -7.55 -9.44
N ILE A 218 25.91 -8.86 -9.18
CA ILE A 218 27.10 -9.55 -8.68
C ILE A 218 27.45 -10.70 -9.63
N ASN A 219 28.69 -10.74 -10.12
CA ASN A 219 29.25 -11.87 -10.89
C ASN A 219 28.39 -12.35 -12.08
N GLY A 220 27.68 -11.45 -12.76
CA GLY A 220 26.79 -11.77 -13.89
C GLY A 220 25.30 -11.91 -13.52
N HIS A 221 24.96 -11.92 -12.23
CA HIS A 221 23.59 -12.12 -11.73
C HIS A 221 23.00 -10.82 -11.18
N ARG A 222 21.79 -10.43 -11.61
CA ARG A 222 21.00 -9.35 -10.99
C ARG A 222 20.67 -9.74 -9.55
N VAL A 223 20.83 -8.80 -8.62
CA VAL A 223 20.45 -9.01 -7.21
C VAL A 223 18.93 -9.22 -7.11
N ALA A 224 18.53 -10.15 -6.25
CA ALA A 224 17.15 -10.55 -6.02
C ALA A 224 16.88 -10.67 -4.53
N VAL A 225 15.64 -10.42 -4.12
CA VAL A 225 15.19 -10.47 -2.73
C VAL A 225 14.23 -11.63 -2.49
N PRO A 226 14.18 -12.21 -1.27
CA PRO A 226 13.22 -13.26 -0.94
C PRO A 226 11.77 -12.78 -1.10
N GLN A 227 10.90 -13.63 -1.64
CA GLN A 227 9.47 -13.39 -1.74
C GLN A 227 8.72 -14.73 -1.65
N GLY A 228 8.06 -14.98 -0.52
CA GLY A 228 7.53 -16.31 -0.19
C GLY A 228 8.65 -17.35 -0.12
N ASP A 229 8.43 -18.51 -0.75
CA ASP A 229 9.42 -19.60 -0.86
C ASP A 229 10.46 -19.39 -1.97
N GLY A 230 10.39 -18.26 -2.71
CA GLY A 230 11.25 -17.96 -3.85
C GLY A 230 11.94 -16.60 -3.74
N THR A 231 12.33 -16.04 -4.88
CA THR A 231 12.89 -14.69 -5.00
C THR A 231 12.18 -13.88 -6.08
N THR A 232 12.29 -12.55 -5.97
CA THR A 232 11.83 -11.59 -6.99
C THR A 232 12.83 -10.44 -7.11
N HIS A 233 12.60 -9.52 -8.04
CA HIS A 233 13.36 -8.27 -8.14
C HIS A 233 12.53 -7.09 -7.64
N GLU A 234 13.24 -6.12 -7.08
CA GLU A 234 12.69 -4.80 -6.77
C GLU A 234 12.65 -3.92 -8.03
N LEU A 235 11.77 -2.92 -7.99
CA LEU A 235 11.58 -1.93 -9.04
C LEU A 235 11.84 -0.54 -8.46
N LEU A 236 12.63 0.29 -9.15
CA LEU A 236 12.95 1.67 -8.77
C LEU A 236 13.71 1.82 -7.42
N THR A 237 14.55 0.86 -7.02
CA THR A 237 15.45 0.98 -5.86
C THR A 237 16.40 2.19 -6.02
N PRO A 238 16.67 3.00 -4.97
CA PRO A 238 16.32 2.82 -3.55
C PRO A 238 14.94 3.35 -3.14
N GLY A 239 14.11 3.79 -4.08
CA GLY A 239 12.85 4.48 -3.82
C GLY A 239 12.99 6.00 -3.76
N TRP A 240 11.95 6.66 -3.24
CA TRP A 240 11.82 8.11 -3.20
C TRP A 240 11.76 8.64 -1.76
N THR A 241 12.69 9.53 -1.45
CA THR A 241 12.76 10.31 -0.20
C THR A 241 13.07 11.77 -0.51
N ASN A 242 13.12 12.61 0.53
CA ASN A 242 13.73 13.93 0.41
C ASN A 242 15.27 13.78 0.40
N TYR A 243 15.88 13.72 -0.80
CA TYR A 243 17.33 13.57 -0.98
C TYR A 243 18.18 14.74 -0.42
N ASP A 244 17.55 15.87 -0.07
CA ASP A 244 18.19 17.00 0.65
C ASP A 244 18.47 16.66 2.14
N SER A 245 17.74 15.68 2.72
CA SER A 245 17.78 15.37 4.17
C SER A 245 17.99 13.89 4.52
N THR A 246 17.42 12.96 3.74
CA THR A 246 17.53 11.51 3.99
C THR A 246 17.59 10.73 2.68
N VAL A 247 18.57 9.83 2.55
CA VAL A 247 18.73 8.89 1.43
C VAL A 247 18.74 7.46 1.98
N ASN A 248 17.81 6.60 1.54
CA ASN A 248 17.80 5.22 1.99
C ASN A 248 18.89 4.37 1.33
N TYR A 249 19.44 3.42 2.08
CA TYR A 249 20.25 2.33 1.54
C TYR A 249 19.66 0.96 1.88
N PHE A 250 20.03 -0.03 1.06
CA PHE A 250 19.58 -1.41 1.15
C PHE A 250 20.72 -2.34 1.54
N THR A 251 20.37 -3.45 2.19
CA THR A 251 21.31 -4.51 2.58
C THR A 251 20.85 -5.84 2.00
N TYR A 252 21.68 -6.46 1.15
CA TYR A 252 21.39 -7.75 0.52
C TYR A 252 22.34 -8.85 0.99
N ASP A 253 21.82 -10.06 1.26
CA ASP A 253 22.64 -11.26 1.45
C ASP A 253 23.03 -11.80 0.07
N VAL A 254 24.27 -11.54 -0.35
CA VAL A 254 24.80 -11.95 -1.66
C VAL A 254 25.82 -13.08 -1.53
N THR A 255 25.78 -13.82 -0.41
CA THR A 255 26.76 -14.86 -0.07
C THR A 255 26.92 -15.87 -1.20
N ASP A 256 25.84 -16.43 -1.72
CA ASP A 256 25.90 -17.47 -2.77
C ASP A 256 26.41 -16.95 -4.11
N LEU A 257 26.13 -15.67 -4.43
CA LEU A 257 26.61 -15.01 -5.66
C LEU A 257 28.12 -14.72 -5.62
N VAL A 258 28.73 -14.59 -4.43
CA VAL A 258 30.17 -14.37 -4.27
C VAL A 258 30.92 -15.69 -4.00
N ALA A 259 30.31 -16.63 -3.26
CA ALA A 259 30.94 -17.88 -2.82
C ALA A 259 30.94 -18.99 -3.89
N ALA A 260 30.17 -18.85 -4.97
CA ALA A 260 30.10 -19.89 -6.00
C ALA A 260 31.45 -20.12 -6.71
N LYS A 261 31.72 -21.38 -7.05
CA LYS A 261 33.05 -21.82 -7.51
C LYS A 261 33.55 -21.32 -8.89
N PRO A 262 32.75 -20.86 -9.88
CA PRO A 262 33.31 -20.47 -11.17
C PRO A 262 34.03 -19.11 -11.15
N HIS A 263 33.99 -18.35 -10.04
CA HIS A 263 34.46 -16.97 -9.99
C HIS A 263 35.99 -16.78 -9.82
N GLN A 264 36.77 -17.87 -9.78
CA GLN A 264 38.26 -17.86 -9.83
C GLN A 264 38.98 -17.00 -8.77
N GLY A 265 38.35 -16.70 -7.63
CA GLY A 265 38.93 -15.80 -6.62
C GLY A 265 38.82 -14.32 -7.00
N GLN A 266 37.83 -13.96 -7.81
CA GLN A 266 37.47 -12.59 -8.17
C GLN A 266 35.97 -12.35 -7.88
N VAL A 267 35.60 -11.08 -7.73
CA VAL A 267 34.21 -10.64 -7.68
C VAL A 267 34.01 -9.39 -8.52
N THR A 268 32.95 -9.36 -9.33
CA THR A 268 32.48 -8.16 -10.04
C THR A 268 31.22 -7.65 -9.36
N LEU A 269 31.27 -6.39 -8.92
CA LEU A 269 30.09 -5.61 -8.57
C LEU A 269 29.79 -4.67 -9.75
N ALA A 270 28.55 -4.65 -10.19
CA ALA A 270 28.08 -3.78 -11.27
C ALA A 270 26.70 -3.20 -10.96
N ALA A 271 26.36 -2.05 -11.56
CA ALA A 271 25.05 -1.43 -11.46
C ALA A 271 24.72 -0.63 -12.73
N VAL A 272 23.46 -0.68 -13.16
CA VAL A 272 22.87 0.35 -14.02
C VAL A 272 22.37 1.48 -13.11
N LEU A 273 22.53 2.74 -13.51
CA LEU A 273 21.91 3.91 -12.85
C LEU A 273 20.80 4.50 -13.72
N GLY A 274 19.61 4.73 -13.14
CA GLY A 274 18.48 5.39 -13.81
C GLY A 274 18.14 6.77 -13.21
N ASN A 275 17.35 7.56 -13.92
CA ASN A 275 17.03 8.94 -13.55
C ASN A 275 16.14 9.05 -12.30
N GLY A 276 15.08 8.23 -12.24
CA GLY A 276 14.14 8.20 -11.10
C GLY A 276 13.57 9.57 -10.71
N TRP A 277 13.19 9.73 -9.44
CA TRP A 277 12.72 11.01 -8.90
C TRP A 277 13.84 12.04 -8.65
N TYR A 278 15.11 11.66 -8.81
CA TYR A 278 16.26 12.53 -8.57
C TYR A 278 16.65 13.35 -9.81
N ASN A 279 16.57 12.77 -11.02
CA ASN A 279 16.86 13.46 -12.28
C ASN A 279 15.72 13.36 -13.32
N GLY A 280 14.73 12.49 -13.11
CA GLY A 280 13.51 12.49 -13.91
C GLY A 280 12.60 13.65 -13.52
N ARG A 281 11.50 13.80 -14.27
CA ARG A 281 10.49 14.83 -13.98
C ARG A 281 9.53 14.35 -12.88
N VAL A 282 9.08 15.27 -12.02
CA VAL A 282 8.16 15.01 -10.91
C VAL A 282 7.17 16.18 -10.78
N SER A 283 5.97 16.07 -11.37
CA SER A 283 5.02 17.15 -11.72
C SER A 283 5.43 18.02 -12.93
N GLU A 284 4.69 19.09 -13.21
CA GLU A 284 5.02 20.08 -14.26
C GLU A 284 6.12 21.04 -13.82
N ASN A 285 6.96 21.48 -14.77
CA ASN A 285 8.07 22.44 -14.60
C ASN A 285 9.06 22.12 -13.46
N SER A 286 9.04 20.88 -12.95
CA SER A 286 9.86 20.43 -11.85
C SER A 286 11.30 20.16 -12.26
N ALA A 287 12.24 20.54 -11.40
CA ALA A 287 13.54 19.90 -11.32
C ALA A 287 13.94 19.80 -9.84
N TYR A 288 14.52 18.66 -9.43
CA TYR A 288 14.67 18.36 -7.99
C TYR A 288 15.51 19.42 -7.24
N TYR A 289 16.71 19.77 -7.76
CA TYR A 289 17.39 21.01 -7.35
C TYR A 289 18.07 21.80 -8.48
N SER A 290 18.38 21.19 -9.63
CA SER A 290 19.10 21.80 -10.75
C SER A 290 18.25 21.77 -12.02
N THR A 291 18.03 22.93 -12.66
CA THR A 291 17.34 23.06 -13.95
C THR A 291 18.11 22.43 -15.11
N ASP A 292 19.43 22.29 -14.95
CA ASP A 292 20.32 21.65 -15.94
C ASP A 292 20.40 20.12 -15.72
N GLY A 293 19.60 19.60 -14.77
CA GLY A 293 19.60 18.23 -14.29
C GLY A 293 20.60 17.96 -13.16
N ASN A 294 20.41 16.83 -12.49
CA ASN A 294 21.14 16.38 -11.31
C ASN A 294 21.96 15.12 -11.66
N PRO A 295 23.30 15.09 -11.54
CA PRO A 295 24.11 13.95 -11.96
C PRO A 295 23.83 12.69 -11.13
N LEU A 296 23.63 11.55 -11.80
CA LEU A 296 23.38 10.27 -11.12
C LEU A 296 24.63 9.78 -10.39
N ALA A 297 24.47 9.19 -9.20
CA ALA A 297 25.59 8.67 -8.42
C ALA A 297 25.29 7.33 -7.74
N LEU A 298 26.31 6.49 -7.59
CA LEU A 298 26.26 5.22 -6.87
C LEU A 298 27.07 5.32 -5.56
N LYS A 299 26.59 4.73 -4.47
CA LYS A 299 27.39 4.46 -3.27
C LYS A 299 27.15 3.04 -2.79
N ALA A 300 28.22 2.24 -2.70
CA ALA A 300 28.12 0.83 -2.30
C ALA A 300 29.33 0.34 -1.50
N LYS A 301 29.08 -0.62 -0.62
CA LYS A 301 30.06 -1.43 0.11
C LYS A 301 29.63 -2.90 0.02
N LEU A 302 30.44 -3.71 -0.66
CA LEU A 302 30.35 -5.17 -0.62
C LEU A 302 31.31 -5.70 0.45
N LEU A 303 30.79 -6.07 1.61
CA LEU A 303 31.53 -6.70 2.70
C LEU A 303 31.55 -8.23 2.49
N VAL A 304 32.74 -8.80 2.40
CA VAL A 304 32.99 -10.24 2.29
C VAL A 304 33.67 -10.73 3.56
N ARG A 305 33.12 -11.79 4.17
CA ARG A 305 33.72 -12.51 5.30
C ARG A 305 34.24 -13.86 4.83
N TYR A 306 35.37 -14.28 5.38
CA TYR A 306 36.00 -15.56 5.05
C TYR A 306 35.88 -16.58 6.19
N THR A 307 36.15 -17.86 5.92
CA THR A 307 36.07 -18.94 6.92
C THR A 307 37.23 -18.93 7.93
N ASP A 308 38.30 -18.18 7.67
CA ASP A 308 39.42 -17.93 8.58
C ASP A 308 39.18 -16.75 9.55
N GLY A 309 38.03 -16.07 9.43
CA GLY A 309 37.67 -14.92 10.25
C GLY A 309 38.17 -13.57 9.72
N SER A 310 38.87 -13.54 8.59
CA SER A 310 39.22 -12.27 7.93
C SER A 310 38.03 -11.66 7.17
N GLU A 311 38.08 -10.34 6.94
CA GLU A 311 37.09 -9.58 6.19
C GLU A 311 37.74 -8.77 5.06
N GLN A 312 36.98 -8.47 4.00
CA GLN A 312 37.37 -7.59 2.91
C GLN A 312 36.16 -6.78 2.44
N SER A 313 36.32 -5.47 2.28
CA SER A 313 35.30 -4.60 1.66
C SER A 313 35.71 -4.14 0.27
N ILE A 314 34.79 -4.28 -0.70
CA ILE A 314 34.90 -3.70 -2.04
C ILE A 314 33.92 -2.53 -2.11
N VAL A 315 34.43 -1.31 -2.24
CA VAL A 315 33.65 -0.07 -2.11
C VAL A 315 33.59 0.75 -3.41
N THR A 316 32.61 1.65 -3.51
CA THR A 316 32.64 2.78 -4.46
C THR A 316 33.70 3.80 -4.06
N ALA A 317 34.57 4.17 -4.99
CA ALA A 317 35.62 5.17 -4.77
C ALA A 317 36.04 5.80 -6.11
N PRO A 318 36.43 7.09 -6.15
CA PRO A 318 36.99 7.72 -7.35
C PRO A 318 38.31 7.08 -7.76
N GLY A 319 38.62 7.10 -9.06
CA GLY A 319 39.84 6.53 -9.63
C GLY A 319 39.59 5.43 -10.66
N ASP A 320 40.65 4.70 -11.04
CA ASP A 320 40.65 3.79 -12.19
C ASP A 320 40.00 2.42 -11.97
N ASP A 321 39.83 2.01 -10.71
CA ASP A 321 39.26 0.70 -10.32
C ASP A 321 37.80 0.51 -10.74
N TRP A 322 37.04 1.60 -10.82
CA TRP A 322 35.66 1.64 -11.30
C TRP A 322 35.63 2.16 -12.73
N LYS A 323 34.94 1.44 -13.61
CA LYS A 323 34.75 1.80 -15.01
C LYS A 323 33.28 2.00 -15.32
N ALA A 324 32.99 2.95 -16.21
CA ALA A 324 31.64 3.37 -16.56
C ALA A 324 31.46 3.61 -18.07
N THR A 325 30.25 3.33 -18.58
CA THR A 325 29.83 3.72 -19.94
C THR A 325 28.34 4.05 -19.98
N ASP A 326 27.92 4.92 -20.89
CA ASP A 326 26.52 5.18 -21.25
C ASP A 326 26.17 4.66 -22.66
N THR A 327 27.03 3.82 -23.24
CA THR A 327 26.80 3.13 -24.53
C THR A 327 25.91 1.89 -24.41
N GLY A 328 25.35 1.59 -23.23
CA GLY A 328 24.51 0.41 -23.00
C GLY A 328 23.09 0.50 -23.59
N PRO A 329 22.27 -0.55 -23.45
CA PRO A 329 21.00 -0.68 -24.17
C PRO A 329 19.89 0.26 -23.69
N TYR A 330 19.92 0.69 -22.43
CA TYR A 330 18.99 1.68 -21.88
C TYR A 330 19.29 3.06 -22.49
N ARG A 331 18.61 3.45 -23.57
CA ARG A 331 18.89 4.70 -24.30
C ARG A 331 18.19 5.91 -23.70
N ALA A 332 17.04 5.73 -23.04
CA ALA A 332 16.35 6.74 -22.25
C ALA A 332 15.45 6.09 -21.19
N ASP A 333 15.27 6.76 -20.06
CA ASP A 333 14.40 6.34 -18.95
C ASP A 333 13.87 7.55 -18.16
N ASP A 334 12.57 7.56 -17.87
CA ASP A 334 11.90 8.53 -16.99
C ASP A 334 10.63 7.89 -16.39
N ILE A 335 10.23 8.33 -15.19
CA ILE A 335 9.09 7.76 -14.44
C ILE A 335 7.74 7.97 -15.16
N TYR A 336 7.55 9.11 -15.81
CA TYR A 336 6.30 9.45 -16.50
C TYR A 336 6.34 9.09 -17.98
N ASP A 337 7.45 9.37 -18.65
CA ASP A 337 7.54 9.20 -20.10
C ASP A 337 7.80 7.76 -20.52
N GLY A 338 8.43 6.94 -19.67
CA GLY A 338 8.71 5.53 -19.91
C GLY A 338 10.17 5.24 -20.22
N GLN A 339 10.43 4.14 -20.95
CA GLN A 339 11.79 3.64 -21.21
C GLN A 339 11.98 3.33 -22.70
N THR A 340 13.18 3.64 -23.22
CA THR A 340 13.65 3.23 -24.55
C THR A 340 14.85 2.31 -24.41
N TYR A 341 14.73 1.08 -24.90
CA TYR A 341 15.76 0.04 -24.82
C TYR A 341 16.13 -0.44 -26.23
N ASP A 342 17.42 -0.42 -26.55
CA ASP A 342 17.97 -0.89 -27.83
C ASP A 342 18.80 -2.16 -27.60
N ALA A 343 18.24 -3.31 -27.95
CA ALA A 343 18.87 -4.61 -27.70
C ALA A 343 20.14 -4.84 -28.53
N ARG A 344 20.38 -3.99 -29.55
CA ARG A 344 21.61 -4.02 -30.38
C ARG A 344 22.81 -3.45 -29.63
N GLU A 345 22.56 -2.58 -28.66
CA GLU A 345 23.56 -1.96 -27.77
C GLU A 345 23.71 -2.72 -26.44
N GLU A 346 23.23 -3.98 -26.37
CA GLU A 346 23.56 -4.90 -25.29
C GLU A 346 25.07 -5.18 -25.24
N LEU A 347 25.62 -5.33 -24.04
CA LEU A 347 27.06 -5.60 -23.81
C LEU A 347 27.24 -6.97 -23.13
N PRO A 348 27.20 -8.11 -23.86
CA PRO A 348 27.19 -9.44 -23.27
C PRO A 348 28.32 -9.67 -22.25
N GLY A 349 27.93 -10.04 -21.02
CA GLY A 349 28.86 -10.36 -19.94
C GLY A 349 29.42 -9.16 -19.15
N TRP A 350 29.00 -7.91 -19.42
CA TRP A 350 29.56 -6.73 -18.73
C TRP A 350 29.46 -6.76 -17.19
N THR A 351 28.45 -7.44 -16.65
CA THR A 351 28.24 -7.62 -15.20
C THR A 351 29.04 -8.77 -14.58
N ALA A 352 29.78 -9.54 -15.38
CA ALA A 352 30.50 -10.74 -14.97
C ALA A 352 32.03 -10.53 -14.84
N ASN A 353 32.71 -11.52 -14.26
CA ASN A 353 34.17 -11.58 -14.22
C ASN A 353 34.74 -11.87 -15.62
N GLY A 354 35.88 -11.25 -15.94
CA GLY A 354 36.63 -11.46 -17.19
C GLY A 354 36.26 -10.53 -18.34
N PHE A 355 35.20 -9.72 -18.23
CA PHE A 355 34.84 -8.73 -19.24
C PHE A 355 35.86 -7.57 -19.28
N ASP A 356 36.31 -7.23 -20.49
CA ASP A 356 37.23 -6.11 -20.73
C ASP A 356 36.49 -4.78 -20.76
N ALA A 357 36.85 -3.89 -19.81
CA ALA A 357 36.36 -2.52 -19.72
C ALA A 357 37.50 -1.50 -19.79
N SER A 358 38.62 -1.85 -20.43
CA SER A 358 39.77 -0.96 -20.63
C SER A 358 39.42 0.30 -21.43
N GLY A 359 38.49 0.19 -22.39
CA GLY A 359 37.97 1.31 -23.18
C GLY A 359 36.80 2.08 -22.54
N TRP A 360 36.40 1.75 -21.31
CA TRP A 360 35.33 2.48 -20.59
C TRP A 360 35.90 3.69 -19.83
N ALA A 361 35.06 4.69 -19.57
CA ALA A 361 35.44 5.86 -18.79
C ALA A 361 35.74 5.51 -17.33
N GLY A 362 36.52 6.36 -16.64
CA GLY A 362 36.65 6.29 -15.18
C GLY A 362 35.44 6.89 -14.45
N VAL A 363 35.54 6.97 -13.12
CA VAL A 363 34.52 7.62 -12.27
C VAL A 363 35.11 8.74 -11.42
N THR A 364 34.31 9.77 -11.18
CA THR A 364 34.62 10.91 -10.31
C THR A 364 33.74 10.89 -9.05
N GLU A 365 34.18 11.54 -7.98
CA GLU A 365 33.37 11.72 -6.78
C GLU A 365 32.23 12.74 -7.04
N HIS A 366 31.07 12.52 -6.43
CA HIS A 366 29.87 13.36 -6.58
C HIS A 366 29.69 14.33 -5.40
N ASP A 367 29.19 15.54 -5.67
CA ASP A 367 29.21 16.67 -4.72
C ASP A 367 28.14 16.62 -3.61
N HIS A 368 27.21 15.66 -3.65
CA HIS A 368 26.06 15.56 -2.73
C HIS A 368 26.42 15.73 -1.25
N ALA A 369 27.49 15.11 -0.76
CA ALA A 369 27.91 15.22 0.64
C ALA A 369 28.50 16.61 1.01
N THR A 370 28.94 17.39 0.03
CA THR A 370 29.33 18.81 0.19
C THR A 370 28.11 19.73 0.08
N ARG A 371 27.14 19.37 -0.76
CA ARG A 371 25.91 20.12 -1.02
C ARG A 371 24.88 20.00 0.11
N PHE A 372 24.79 18.82 0.72
CA PHE A 372 23.86 18.48 1.80
C PHE A 372 24.60 17.79 2.95
N PRO A 373 25.45 18.51 3.72
CA PRO A 373 26.31 17.91 4.73
C PRO A 373 25.56 17.30 5.92
N ASP A 374 24.32 17.72 6.16
CA ASP A 374 23.42 17.18 7.19
C ASP A 374 22.57 15.99 6.70
N ALA A 375 22.67 15.59 5.43
CA ALA A 375 21.84 14.53 4.85
C ALA A 375 22.23 13.14 5.36
N LYS A 376 21.24 12.39 5.84
CA LYS A 376 21.44 11.09 6.46
C LYS A 376 21.36 9.94 5.47
N LEU A 377 22.20 8.94 5.64
CA LEU A 377 22.09 7.66 4.93
C LEU A 377 21.58 6.58 5.90
N VAL A 378 20.35 6.10 5.72
CA VAL A 378 19.68 5.21 6.69
C VAL A 378 19.16 3.92 6.03
N ALA A 379 19.23 2.78 6.72
CA ALA A 379 18.69 1.54 6.18
C ALA A 379 17.17 1.66 5.91
N TYR A 380 16.68 1.07 4.82
CA TYR A 380 15.25 1.09 4.51
C TYR A 380 14.43 0.32 5.58
N PRO A 381 13.45 0.97 6.25
CA PRO A 381 12.78 0.40 7.42
C PRO A 381 11.60 -0.53 7.06
N GLY A 382 11.10 -0.48 5.83
CA GLY A 382 9.89 -1.20 5.40
C GLY A 382 10.11 -2.41 4.50
N GLU A 383 9.06 -2.76 3.77
CA GLU A 383 9.10 -3.69 2.64
C GLU A 383 9.20 -2.90 1.33
N SER A 384 10.17 -3.25 0.49
CA SER A 384 10.49 -2.56 -0.76
C SER A 384 9.42 -2.78 -1.84
N ALA A 385 9.38 -1.88 -2.84
CA ALA A 385 8.55 -2.10 -4.03
C ALA A 385 9.10 -3.28 -4.85
N ARG A 386 8.32 -4.36 -4.95
CA ARG A 386 8.72 -5.61 -5.62
C ARG A 386 7.76 -5.96 -6.75
N LEU A 387 8.30 -6.66 -7.75
CA LEU A 387 7.49 -7.37 -8.72
C LEU A 387 6.81 -8.57 -8.05
N MET A 388 5.52 -8.78 -8.31
CA MET A 388 4.66 -9.72 -7.57
C MET A 388 4.02 -10.77 -8.50
N PRO A 389 4.77 -11.86 -8.85
CA PRO A 389 4.28 -12.94 -9.70
C PRO A 389 2.89 -13.54 -9.37
N PRO A 390 2.43 -13.63 -8.11
CA PRO A 390 1.08 -14.09 -7.79
C PRO A 390 -0.05 -13.16 -8.26
N TRP A 391 0.27 -11.92 -8.62
CA TRP A 391 -0.69 -10.88 -9.04
C TRP A 391 -0.52 -10.45 -10.51
N ASP A 392 0.55 -10.89 -11.18
CA ASP A 392 0.82 -10.64 -12.60
C ASP A 392 -0.38 -10.99 -13.49
N ARG A 393 -0.66 -10.13 -14.49
CA ARG A 393 -1.81 -10.25 -15.39
C ARG A 393 -1.40 -10.74 -16.77
N ARG A 394 -2.19 -11.64 -17.35
CA ARG A 394 -2.09 -12.09 -18.75
C ARG A 394 -3.19 -11.40 -19.60
N PRO A 395 -3.08 -11.38 -20.94
CA PRO A 395 -4.14 -10.86 -21.79
C PRO A 395 -5.49 -11.54 -21.52
N HIS A 396 -6.49 -10.73 -21.21
CA HIS A 396 -7.91 -11.08 -21.20
C HIS A 396 -8.49 -11.00 -22.62
N SER A 397 -7.99 -10.08 -23.46
CA SER A 397 -8.21 -10.09 -24.90
C SER A 397 -7.06 -9.40 -25.64
N ILE A 398 -6.95 -9.68 -26.95
CA ILE A 398 -6.05 -8.97 -27.87
C ILE A 398 -6.84 -8.61 -29.13
N THR A 399 -7.14 -7.33 -29.33
CA THR A 399 -7.84 -6.82 -30.52
C THR A 399 -6.85 -6.22 -31.51
N VAL A 400 -6.81 -6.72 -32.74
CA VAL A 400 -5.95 -6.17 -33.81
C VAL A 400 -6.81 -5.30 -34.73
N TYR A 401 -6.32 -4.11 -35.09
CA TYR A 401 -6.97 -3.24 -36.07
C TYR A 401 -5.97 -2.65 -37.08
N THR A 402 -6.46 -2.36 -38.29
CA THR A 402 -5.64 -1.98 -39.45
C THR A 402 -5.92 -0.57 -39.98
N GLY A 403 -6.77 0.20 -39.29
CA GLY A 403 -7.22 1.52 -39.71
C GLY A 403 -8.39 2.06 -38.88
N VAL A 404 -8.99 3.16 -39.35
CA VAL A 404 -10.14 3.83 -38.71
C VAL A 404 -11.18 4.19 -39.77
N SER A 405 -12.46 3.97 -39.46
CA SER A 405 -13.62 4.26 -40.33
C SER A 405 -14.61 5.23 -39.66
N GLY A 406 -15.58 5.74 -40.41
CA GLY A 406 -16.72 6.49 -39.88
C GLY A 406 -16.41 7.84 -39.23
N ARG A 407 -15.30 8.51 -39.58
CA ARG A 407 -14.89 9.78 -38.96
C ARG A 407 -15.89 10.93 -39.19
N SER A 408 -16.54 10.97 -40.35
CA SER A 408 -17.58 11.95 -40.70
C SER A 408 -18.89 11.75 -39.93
N ASP A 409 -19.09 10.54 -39.39
CA ASP A 409 -20.38 10.06 -38.89
C ASP A 409 -20.33 9.83 -37.36
N SER A 410 -19.20 10.19 -36.74
CA SER A 410 -18.85 10.00 -35.34
C SER A 410 -19.03 11.33 -34.59
N PRO A 411 -19.76 11.38 -33.45
CA PRO A 411 -20.09 12.64 -32.77
C PRO A 411 -18.86 13.51 -32.44
N ASN A 412 -17.81 12.86 -31.93
CA ASN A 412 -16.52 13.48 -31.57
C ASN A 412 -15.50 13.51 -32.74
N GLY A 413 -15.90 13.14 -33.97
CA GLY A 413 -15.06 13.08 -35.18
C GLY A 413 -13.96 12.00 -35.17
N LYS A 414 -13.87 11.18 -34.12
CA LYS A 414 -12.75 10.24 -33.95
C LYS A 414 -12.90 8.98 -34.81
N GLY A 415 -14.13 8.57 -35.11
CA GLY A 415 -14.42 7.34 -35.85
C GLY A 415 -14.22 6.08 -35.01
N ARG A 416 -14.20 4.91 -35.66
CA ARG A 416 -14.11 3.58 -35.02
C ARG A 416 -12.98 2.75 -35.61
N ILE A 417 -12.31 1.92 -34.80
CA ILE A 417 -11.23 1.05 -35.29
C ILE A 417 -11.75 0.01 -36.29
N VAL A 418 -10.96 -0.29 -37.32
CA VAL A 418 -11.23 -1.35 -38.30
C VAL A 418 -10.57 -2.64 -37.83
N VAL A 419 -11.31 -3.42 -37.05
CA VAL A 419 -10.84 -4.69 -36.44
C VAL A 419 -10.56 -5.75 -37.51
N ASP A 420 -9.43 -6.45 -37.37
CA ASP A 420 -9.10 -7.67 -38.10
C ASP A 420 -9.59 -8.89 -37.29
N PRO A 421 -10.68 -9.56 -37.70
CA PRO A 421 -11.23 -10.69 -36.96
C PRO A 421 -10.38 -11.96 -37.07
N ALA A 422 -9.44 -12.05 -38.02
CA ALA A 422 -8.56 -13.21 -38.18
C ALA A 422 -7.33 -13.16 -37.27
N ARG A 423 -7.05 -11.99 -36.65
CA ARG A 423 -5.93 -11.79 -35.70
C ARG A 423 -6.37 -11.30 -34.32
N THR A 424 -7.67 -11.14 -34.10
CA THR A 424 -8.26 -10.73 -32.82
C THR A 424 -8.67 -11.94 -31.99
N VAL A 425 -8.34 -11.94 -30.70
CA VAL A 425 -8.64 -13.02 -29.74
C VAL A 425 -9.39 -12.43 -28.55
N THR A 426 -10.69 -12.72 -28.44
CA THR A 426 -11.59 -12.18 -27.40
C THR A 426 -11.88 -13.15 -26.26
N ASP A 427 -11.53 -14.43 -26.40
CA ASP A 427 -11.62 -15.42 -25.32
C ASP A 427 -10.40 -15.30 -24.38
N PRO A 428 -10.59 -15.05 -23.07
CA PRO A 428 -9.49 -14.94 -22.11
C PRO A 428 -8.66 -16.22 -21.95
N ALA A 429 -9.25 -17.41 -22.13
CA ALA A 429 -8.52 -18.66 -22.00
C ALA A 429 -7.49 -18.85 -23.14
N THR A 430 -7.84 -18.40 -24.35
CA THR A 430 -6.96 -18.42 -25.53
C THR A 430 -6.02 -17.20 -25.58
N ALA A 431 -6.51 -16.00 -25.23
CA ALA A 431 -5.74 -14.76 -25.27
C ALA A 431 -4.51 -14.80 -24.34
N ALA A 432 -4.63 -15.49 -23.19
CA ALA A 432 -3.62 -15.61 -22.17
C ALA A 432 -2.24 -16.16 -22.65
N ASP A 433 -2.22 -16.94 -23.74
CA ASP A 433 -1.03 -17.51 -24.37
C ASP A 433 -1.01 -17.29 -25.92
N ALA A 434 -1.81 -16.35 -26.43
CA ALA A 434 -1.92 -16.08 -27.86
C ALA A 434 -0.68 -15.38 -28.46
N ALA A 435 -0.31 -15.77 -29.68
CA ALA A 435 0.71 -15.09 -30.48
C ALA A 435 0.06 -14.31 -31.64
N VAL A 436 0.49 -13.07 -31.85
CA VAL A 436 -0.09 -12.11 -32.81
C VAL A 436 1.01 -11.46 -33.64
N THR A 437 0.91 -11.54 -34.96
CA THR A 437 1.82 -10.85 -35.89
C THR A 437 1.24 -9.51 -36.32
N LEU A 438 1.98 -8.45 -35.99
CA LEU A 438 1.77 -7.09 -36.47
C LEU A 438 2.63 -6.84 -37.71
N ARG A 439 2.10 -6.04 -38.63
CA ARG A 439 2.78 -5.46 -39.79
C ARG A 439 2.87 -3.94 -39.61
N PRO A 440 3.67 -3.22 -40.41
CA PRO A 440 3.70 -1.76 -40.37
C PRO A 440 2.30 -1.19 -40.62
N GLY A 441 1.80 -0.38 -39.67
CA GLY A 441 0.46 0.21 -39.70
C GLY A 441 -0.65 -0.59 -39.00
N ASP A 442 -0.41 -1.84 -38.59
CA ASP A 442 -1.31 -2.53 -37.65
C ASP A 442 -1.14 -1.97 -36.22
N THR A 443 -2.20 -2.07 -35.42
CA THR A 443 -2.13 -1.90 -33.95
C THR A 443 -2.81 -3.08 -33.27
N ALA A 444 -2.18 -3.64 -32.22
CA ALA A 444 -2.86 -4.48 -31.25
C ALA A 444 -3.26 -3.66 -30.02
N VAL A 445 -4.43 -3.93 -29.46
CA VAL A 445 -4.88 -3.46 -28.14
C VAL A 445 -5.01 -4.69 -27.25
N ILE A 446 -4.18 -4.75 -26.22
CA ILE A 446 -4.18 -5.82 -25.22
C ILE A 446 -4.99 -5.32 -24.02
N ASP A 447 -6.04 -6.04 -23.62
CA ASP A 447 -6.70 -5.85 -22.33
C ASP A 447 -6.16 -6.86 -21.31
N LEU A 448 -5.79 -6.43 -20.12
CA LEU A 448 -5.38 -7.29 -19.00
C LEU A 448 -6.53 -7.67 -18.04
N GLY A 449 -7.74 -7.18 -18.29
CA GLY A 449 -8.92 -7.41 -17.44
C GLY A 449 -8.87 -6.72 -16.07
N GLN A 450 -7.82 -5.94 -15.80
CA GLN A 450 -7.52 -5.29 -14.52
C GLN A 450 -6.71 -4.03 -14.77
N ASN A 451 -7.13 -2.89 -14.23
CA ASN A 451 -6.26 -1.72 -14.08
C ASN A 451 -5.24 -2.02 -12.96
N MET A 452 -3.97 -2.09 -13.34
CA MET A 452 -2.85 -2.54 -12.51
C MET A 452 -1.67 -1.58 -12.62
N VAL A 453 -0.64 -1.77 -11.80
CA VAL A 453 0.56 -0.92 -11.80
C VAL A 453 1.82 -1.76 -11.84
N GLY A 454 2.80 -1.30 -12.62
CA GLY A 454 4.08 -1.97 -12.82
C GLY A 454 4.55 -1.81 -14.26
N VAL A 455 4.97 -2.90 -14.90
CA VAL A 455 5.61 -2.87 -16.22
C VAL A 455 5.12 -3.99 -17.15
N PRO A 456 5.03 -3.77 -18.47
CA PRO A 456 4.77 -4.84 -19.42
C PRO A 456 6.02 -5.71 -19.63
N ARG A 457 5.86 -7.03 -19.54
CA ARG A 457 6.84 -8.02 -20.00
C ARG A 457 6.33 -8.66 -21.29
N TYR A 458 7.19 -8.74 -22.30
CA TYR A 458 6.79 -9.26 -23.62
C TYR A 458 7.92 -10.03 -24.30
N THR A 459 7.53 -11.00 -25.14
CA THR A 459 8.45 -11.78 -25.96
C THR A 459 8.14 -11.58 -27.45
N LEU A 460 9.13 -11.12 -28.21
CA LEU A 460 9.00 -10.67 -29.61
C LEU A 460 9.85 -11.52 -30.56
N ARG A 461 9.43 -11.63 -31.83
CA ARG A 461 10.26 -12.11 -32.95
C ARG A 461 10.10 -11.21 -34.17
N GLY A 462 11.19 -10.70 -34.70
CA GLY A 462 11.24 -9.78 -35.85
C GLY A 462 12.69 -9.54 -36.31
N PRO A 463 12.92 -8.70 -37.33
CA PRO A 463 14.26 -8.39 -37.81
C PRO A 463 15.01 -7.44 -36.85
N ALA A 464 16.34 -7.48 -36.90
CA ALA A 464 17.19 -6.56 -36.15
C ALA A 464 16.93 -5.10 -36.57
N GLY A 465 16.82 -4.20 -35.60
CA GLY A 465 16.48 -2.79 -35.82
C GLY A 465 14.98 -2.50 -35.90
N ALA A 466 14.10 -3.51 -35.92
CA ALA A 466 12.67 -3.30 -35.79
C ALA A 466 12.34 -2.65 -34.44
N GLN A 467 11.57 -1.57 -34.46
CA GLN A 467 11.12 -0.87 -33.26
C GLN A 467 9.69 -1.29 -32.94
N VAL A 468 9.46 -1.78 -31.72
CA VAL A 468 8.13 -2.02 -31.15
C VAL A 468 7.87 -0.96 -30.08
N THR A 469 6.71 -0.31 -30.18
CA THR A 469 6.27 0.72 -29.24
C THR A 469 5.01 0.26 -28.53
N LEU A 470 5.01 0.35 -27.20
CA LEU A 470 3.89 0.02 -26.34
C LEU A 470 3.41 1.27 -25.62
N LYS A 471 2.10 1.53 -25.67
CA LYS A 471 1.42 2.67 -25.09
C LYS A 471 0.31 2.20 -24.15
N PRO A 472 0.60 2.07 -22.85
CA PRO A 472 -0.39 1.74 -21.84
C PRO A 472 -1.45 2.84 -21.65
N GLY A 473 -2.57 2.48 -21.04
CA GLY A 473 -3.65 3.39 -20.62
C GLY A 473 -4.69 2.66 -19.77
N GLU A 474 -5.56 3.42 -19.11
CA GLU A 474 -6.53 2.85 -18.16
C GLU A 474 -7.81 2.40 -18.85
N MET A 475 -8.31 3.17 -19.81
CA MET A 475 -9.60 2.98 -20.48
C MET A 475 -9.43 2.75 -21.99
N LEU A 476 -10.52 2.38 -22.66
CA LEU A 476 -10.64 2.47 -24.11
C LEU A 476 -11.54 3.64 -24.47
N ASN A 477 -11.27 4.30 -25.59
CA ASN A 477 -12.12 5.32 -26.18
C ASN A 477 -13.47 4.73 -26.64
N ASP A 478 -14.53 5.51 -26.49
CA ASP A 478 -15.84 5.31 -27.10
C ASP A 478 -16.20 6.53 -28.00
N ASP A 479 -17.48 6.72 -28.30
CA ASP A 479 -17.99 7.85 -29.09
C ASP A 479 -18.49 9.04 -28.24
N SER A 480 -18.20 9.04 -26.93
CA SER A 480 -18.57 10.11 -25.99
C SER A 480 -17.63 11.33 -26.05
N GLU A 481 -17.96 12.35 -25.26
CA GLU A 481 -17.13 13.55 -25.10
C GLU A 481 -15.86 13.26 -24.28
N GLY A 482 -14.82 14.08 -24.52
CA GLY A 482 -13.50 13.94 -23.89
C GLY A 482 -12.59 12.83 -24.47
N ALA A 483 -13.13 11.91 -25.28
CA ALA A 483 -12.36 10.85 -25.95
C ALA A 483 -11.24 11.42 -26.85
N ASP A 484 -10.03 10.83 -26.80
CA ASP A 484 -8.88 11.30 -27.59
C ASP A 484 -8.75 10.59 -28.95
N GLY A 485 -9.12 9.32 -29.02
CA GLY A 485 -8.94 8.43 -30.17
C GLY A 485 -10.24 7.76 -30.64
N PRO A 486 -10.17 6.93 -31.69
CA PRO A 486 -11.33 6.23 -32.23
C PRO A 486 -11.89 5.18 -31.26
N VAL A 487 -13.19 4.92 -31.33
CA VAL A 487 -13.90 3.88 -30.56
C VAL A 487 -13.12 2.56 -30.61
N GLY A 488 -12.78 2.02 -29.44
CA GLY A 488 -12.03 0.76 -29.25
C GLY A 488 -10.50 0.90 -29.17
N SER A 489 -9.93 2.09 -29.39
CA SER A 489 -8.50 2.37 -29.14
C SER A 489 -8.24 2.73 -27.68
N VAL A 490 -6.99 2.66 -27.21
CA VAL A 490 -6.64 3.01 -25.82
C VAL A 490 -6.77 4.52 -25.58
N TYR A 491 -7.56 4.90 -24.57
CA TYR A 491 -7.71 6.29 -24.11
C TYR A 491 -6.52 6.70 -23.25
N ARG A 492 -5.96 7.88 -23.52
CA ARG A 492 -4.70 8.35 -22.91
C ARG A 492 -4.68 9.85 -22.57
N ALA A 493 -5.75 10.60 -22.80
CA ALA A 493 -5.79 12.04 -22.53
C ALA A 493 -5.49 12.36 -21.06
N ASN A 494 -6.04 11.56 -20.14
CA ASN A 494 -5.86 11.74 -18.69
C ASN A 494 -4.44 11.48 -18.17
N LEU A 495 -3.52 11.00 -19.02
CA LEU A 495 -2.09 10.93 -18.71
C LEU A 495 -1.42 12.32 -18.75
N ARG A 496 -2.12 13.34 -19.26
CA ARG A 496 -1.69 14.74 -19.39
C ARG A 496 -0.37 14.83 -20.15
N SER A 497 0.72 15.27 -19.51
CA SER A 497 2.04 15.38 -20.14
C SER A 497 2.89 14.10 -20.05
N ALA A 498 2.45 13.06 -19.33
CA ALA A 498 3.20 11.80 -19.22
C ALA A 498 3.16 11.02 -20.53
N LYS A 499 4.31 10.86 -21.22
CA LYS A 499 4.35 10.11 -22.48
C LYS A 499 4.04 8.62 -22.29
N ALA A 500 4.23 8.05 -21.09
CA ALA A 500 3.89 6.67 -20.71
C ALA A 500 4.04 5.68 -21.87
N THR A 501 5.28 5.52 -22.36
CA THR A 501 5.59 4.74 -23.56
C THR A 501 6.81 3.86 -23.32
N SER A 502 6.66 2.55 -23.56
CA SER A 502 7.81 1.63 -23.65
C SER A 502 8.21 1.49 -25.11
N THR A 503 9.51 1.49 -25.40
CA THR A 503 10.06 1.30 -26.75
C THR A 503 11.19 0.29 -26.70
N TYR A 504 11.08 -0.75 -27.52
CA TYR A 504 12.09 -1.79 -27.67
C TYR A 504 12.55 -1.89 -29.13
N ILE A 505 13.87 -1.85 -29.36
CA ILE A 505 14.48 -2.04 -30.68
C ILE A 505 15.15 -3.42 -30.68
N LEU A 506 14.73 -4.29 -31.60
CA LEU A 506 15.14 -5.69 -31.63
C LEU A 506 16.60 -5.87 -32.08
N LYS A 507 17.28 -6.90 -31.56
CA LYS A 507 18.58 -7.38 -32.05
C LYS A 507 18.49 -8.47 -33.13
N GLY A 508 17.29 -8.99 -33.40
CA GLY A 508 16.99 -9.96 -34.46
C GLY A 508 17.21 -11.41 -34.06
N ASP A 509 16.95 -11.78 -32.80
CA ASP A 509 17.12 -13.16 -32.34
C ASP A 509 16.00 -14.07 -32.92
N PRO A 510 16.33 -15.11 -33.71
CA PRO A 510 15.34 -15.99 -34.31
C PRO A 510 14.59 -16.87 -33.31
N ALA A 511 15.13 -17.10 -32.10
CA ALA A 511 14.41 -17.79 -31.03
C ALA A 511 13.33 -16.88 -30.40
N GLY A 512 13.68 -15.60 -30.24
CA GLY A 512 12.81 -14.53 -29.75
C GLY A 512 13.35 -13.83 -28.51
N GLU A 513 13.12 -12.53 -28.46
CA GLU A 513 13.70 -11.59 -27.49
C GLU A 513 12.67 -11.32 -26.40
N THR A 514 13.05 -11.39 -25.12
CA THR A 514 12.14 -11.08 -24.00
C THR A 514 12.62 -9.84 -23.27
N HIS A 515 11.75 -8.84 -23.16
CA HIS A 515 12.03 -7.57 -22.51
C HIS A 515 11.04 -7.26 -21.38
N GLU A 516 11.49 -6.42 -20.46
CA GLU A 516 10.79 -5.91 -19.28
C GLU A 516 11.48 -4.60 -18.87
N ASP A 517 10.74 -3.51 -18.74
CA ASP A 517 11.33 -2.24 -18.28
C ASP A 517 11.68 -2.30 -16.78
N SER A 518 12.75 -1.62 -16.35
CA SER A 518 13.21 -1.65 -14.94
C SER A 518 13.49 -0.28 -14.32
N LEU A 519 13.56 0.78 -15.13
CA LEU A 519 13.84 2.16 -14.69
C LEU A 519 12.59 3.08 -14.73
N THR A 520 11.40 2.51 -14.98
CA THR A 520 10.13 3.23 -15.06
C THR A 520 8.95 2.36 -14.58
N PHE A 521 7.75 2.92 -14.49
CA PHE A 521 6.51 2.19 -14.24
C PHE A 521 5.29 2.89 -14.86
N TYR A 522 4.19 2.15 -15.00
CA TYR A 522 2.94 2.64 -15.57
C TYR A 522 1.75 2.13 -14.75
N GLY A 523 0.68 2.93 -14.66
CA GLY A 523 -0.66 2.47 -14.27
C GLY A 523 -1.53 2.25 -15.52
N PHE A 524 -2.09 1.06 -15.68
CA PHE A 524 -2.79 0.66 -16.91
C PHE A 524 -3.65 -0.60 -16.77
N ARG A 525 -4.70 -0.68 -17.59
CA ARG A 525 -5.41 -1.93 -17.92
C ARG A 525 -5.14 -2.37 -19.36
N HIS A 526 -5.04 -1.40 -20.26
CA HIS A 526 -4.98 -1.59 -21.70
C HIS A 526 -3.59 -1.18 -22.23
N VAL A 527 -3.10 -1.86 -23.27
CA VAL A 527 -1.84 -1.52 -23.94
C VAL A 527 -2.00 -1.55 -25.45
N SER A 528 -1.78 -0.41 -26.10
CA SER A 528 -1.62 -0.31 -27.54
C SER A 528 -0.20 -0.75 -27.93
N VAL A 529 -0.06 -1.60 -28.94
CA VAL A 529 1.22 -2.11 -29.44
C VAL A 529 1.31 -1.92 -30.95
N THR A 530 2.38 -1.27 -31.41
CA THR A 530 2.68 -1.01 -32.83
C THR A 530 4.14 -1.36 -33.15
N ALA A 531 4.43 -1.63 -34.44
CA ALA A 531 5.78 -1.96 -34.91
C ALA A 531 6.13 -1.22 -36.22
N THR A 532 7.41 -0.90 -36.43
CA THR A 532 7.94 -0.35 -37.70
C THR A 532 8.02 -1.39 -38.82
N ASP A 533 8.09 -2.67 -38.44
CA ASP A 533 8.36 -3.82 -39.29
C ASP A 533 7.36 -4.94 -39.01
N THR A 534 7.47 -6.06 -39.72
CA THR A 534 6.68 -7.25 -39.36
C THR A 534 7.28 -7.91 -38.12
N VAL A 535 6.56 -7.85 -37.00
CA VAL A 535 6.98 -8.40 -35.70
C VAL A 535 5.85 -9.25 -35.11
N THR A 536 6.21 -10.41 -34.57
CA THR A 536 5.27 -11.26 -33.82
C THR A 536 5.46 -11.07 -32.33
N LEU A 537 4.40 -10.62 -31.66
CA LEU A 537 4.26 -10.73 -30.20
C LEU A 537 3.88 -12.18 -29.89
N THR A 538 4.67 -12.85 -29.06
CA THR A 538 4.55 -14.31 -28.81
C THR A 538 4.15 -14.65 -27.38
N ARG A 539 4.29 -13.67 -26.47
CA ARG A 539 3.84 -13.73 -25.08
C ARG A 539 3.75 -12.31 -24.54
N PHE A 540 2.75 -12.05 -23.69
CA PHE A 540 2.60 -10.80 -22.96
C PHE A 540 2.23 -11.07 -21.49
N THR A 541 2.69 -10.24 -20.56
CA THR A 541 2.33 -10.30 -19.14
C THR A 541 2.51 -8.91 -18.53
N GLY A 542 1.46 -8.32 -17.94
CA GLY A 542 1.58 -7.17 -17.05
C GLY A 542 2.18 -7.61 -15.72
N ARG A 543 3.40 -7.16 -15.42
CA ARG A 543 4.10 -7.44 -14.15
C ARG A 543 3.59 -6.48 -13.08
N VAL A 544 2.98 -6.98 -12.02
CA VAL A 544 2.46 -6.12 -10.94
C VAL A 544 3.60 -5.71 -10.01
N ALA A 545 3.68 -4.42 -9.67
CA ALA A 545 4.65 -3.87 -8.73
C ALA A 545 3.93 -3.17 -7.56
N THR A 546 4.38 -3.41 -6.32
CA THR A 546 3.86 -2.72 -5.12
C THR A 546 4.81 -2.91 -3.92
N SER A 547 4.66 -2.06 -2.90
CA SER A 547 5.21 -2.21 -1.54
C SER A 547 4.20 -2.87 -0.57
N ALA A 548 2.92 -2.98 -0.95
CA ALA A 548 1.88 -3.64 -0.15
C ALA A 548 1.94 -5.18 -0.31
N LEU A 549 3.06 -5.79 0.07
CA LEU A 549 3.42 -7.16 -0.31
C LEU A 549 2.58 -8.29 0.31
N ARG A 550 1.81 -7.99 1.37
CA ARG A 550 1.08 -8.98 2.16
C ARG A 550 -0.30 -8.45 2.57
N ASP A 551 -1.35 -9.00 1.98
CA ASP A 551 -2.71 -8.90 2.52
C ASP A 551 -2.74 -9.51 3.95
N ILE A 552 -3.37 -8.80 4.90
CA ILE A 552 -3.56 -9.25 6.30
C ILE A 552 -5.02 -9.20 6.75
N GLY A 553 -5.90 -8.51 6.01
CA GLY A 553 -7.35 -8.54 6.19
C GLY A 553 -8.03 -9.20 5.02
N THR A 554 -9.14 -9.90 5.27
CA THR A 554 -10.07 -10.40 4.27
C THR A 554 -11.49 -10.04 4.65
N ILE A 555 -12.31 -9.70 3.67
CA ILE A 555 -13.74 -9.51 3.84
C ILE A 555 -14.45 -9.89 2.55
N THR A 556 -15.54 -10.64 2.66
CA THR A 556 -16.41 -11.06 1.56
C THR A 556 -17.87 -11.06 2.01
N THR A 557 -18.78 -10.84 1.06
CA THR A 557 -20.23 -10.81 1.27
C THR A 557 -20.93 -11.80 0.33
N ASP A 558 -22.26 -11.92 0.42
CA ASP A 558 -23.09 -12.58 -0.60
C ASP A 558 -23.49 -11.68 -1.79
N ASP A 559 -23.16 -10.38 -1.77
CA ASP A 559 -23.42 -9.44 -2.85
C ASP A 559 -22.22 -9.33 -3.83
N THR A 560 -22.46 -9.49 -5.13
CA THR A 560 -21.40 -9.49 -6.15
C THR A 560 -20.80 -8.11 -6.42
N ASP A 561 -21.61 -7.05 -6.34
CA ASP A 561 -21.18 -5.69 -6.66
C ASP A 561 -20.36 -5.12 -5.49
N VAL A 562 -20.76 -5.41 -4.25
CA VAL A 562 -19.99 -5.10 -3.03
C VAL A 562 -18.67 -5.89 -3.01
N ASN A 563 -18.67 -7.16 -3.42
CA ASN A 563 -17.43 -7.94 -3.55
C ASN A 563 -16.49 -7.40 -4.64
N GLN A 564 -17.04 -6.89 -5.76
CA GLN A 564 -16.23 -6.22 -6.78
C GLN A 564 -15.70 -4.87 -6.29
N LEU A 565 -16.47 -4.10 -5.52
CA LEU A 565 -16.00 -2.90 -4.85
C LEU A 565 -14.82 -3.19 -3.90
N ILE A 566 -14.92 -4.24 -3.08
CA ILE A 566 -13.84 -4.75 -2.21
C ILE A 566 -12.58 -5.09 -3.03
N SER A 567 -12.73 -5.69 -4.21
CA SER A 567 -11.61 -5.94 -5.14
C SER A 567 -10.99 -4.63 -5.65
N ASN A 568 -11.82 -3.69 -6.10
CA ASN A 568 -11.40 -2.39 -6.64
C ASN A 568 -10.58 -1.57 -5.62
N VAL A 569 -10.98 -1.60 -4.34
CA VAL A 569 -10.23 -0.95 -3.25
C VAL A 569 -8.84 -1.56 -3.08
N ARG A 570 -8.72 -2.89 -3.08
CA ARG A 570 -7.41 -3.58 -2.96
C ARG A 570 -6.50 -3.30 -4.15
N TRP A 571 -7.03 -3.23 -5.36
CA TRP A 571 -6.23 -2.90 -6.55
C TRP A 571 -5.82 -1.43 -6.58
N GLY A 572 -6.68 -0.52 -6.12
CA GLY A 572 -6.32 0.90 -5.90
C GLY A 572 -5.19 1.07 -4.88
N GLN A 573 -5.26 0.34 -3.76
CA GLN A 573 -4.19 0.33 -2.75
C GLN A 573 -2.89 -0.24 -3.31
N ARG A 574 -2.91 -1.46 -3.89
CA ARG A 574 -1.70 -2.10 -4.44
C ARG A 574 -1.03 -1.21 -5.48
N GLY A 575 -1.82 -0.59 -6.34
CA GLY A 575 -1.30 0.26 -7.42
C GLY A 575 -0.56 1.50 -6.92
N ASN A 576 -1.05 2.10 -5.84
CA ASN A 576 -0.55 3.38 -5.34
C ASN A 576 0.36 3.27 -4.11
N TYR A 577 0.46 2.10 -3.47
CA TYR A 577 1.48 1.86 -2.43
C TYR A 577 2.78 1.41 -3.11
N LEU A 578 3.49 2.33 -3.75
CA LEU A 578 4.71 2.06 -4.51
C LEU A 578 5.82 3.02 -4.07
N TRP A 579 6.66 2.59 -3.12
CA TRP A 579 7.60 3.41 -2.33
C TRP A 579 6.96 4.46 -1.42
N VAL A 580 6.00 5.22 -1.95
CA VAL A 580 5.19 6.22 -1.24
C VAL A 580 3.70 6.01 -1.58
N PRO A 581 2.75 6.42 -0.73
CA PRO A 581 1.31 6.33 -1.00
C PRO A 581 0.86 7.37 -2.03
N THR A 582 1.02 7.09 -3.32
CA THR A 582 0.71 8.03 -4.41
C THR A 582 -0.77 8.35 -4.53
N ASP A 583 -1.13 9.53 -5.06
CA ASP A 583 -2.50 9.84 -5.49
C ASP A 583 -2.96 8.89 -6.62
N CYS A 584 -2.17 8.80 -7.67
CA CYS A 584 -2.46 7.95 -8.83
C CYS A 584 -1.15 7.42 -9.46
N PRO A 585 -1.19 6.32 -10.24
CA PRO A 585 0.04 5.64 -10.68
C PRO A 585 0.37 5.81 -12.17
N GLN A 586 -0.41 6.57 -12.93
CA GLN A 586 -0.38 6.62 -14.40
C GLN A 586 0.07 7.98 -14.98
N ARG A 587 -0.49 9.10 -14.49
CA ARG A 587 -0.22 10.43 -15.07
C ARG A 587 1.10 11.02 -14.59
N ASP A 588 1.35 12.26 -14.97
CA ASP A 588 2.50 13.10 -14.63
C ASP A 588 2.47 13.66 -13.19
N GLU A 589 2.03 12.85 -12.23
CA GLU A 589 1.82 13.26 -10.84
C GLU A 589 2.41 12.22 -9.88
N ARG A 590 1.62 11.26 -9.40
CA ARG A 590 2.14 10.14 -8.59
C ARG A 590 2.90 10.63 -7.36
N LEU A 591 2.36 11.66 -6.72
CA LEU A 591 2.93 12.32 -5.54
C LEU A 591 2.30 11.70 -4.29
N GLY A 592 3.04 11.63 -3.18
CA GLY A 592 2.45 11.21 -1.90
C GLY A 592 1.57 12.30 -1.31
N TRP A 593 0.37 12.48 -1.88
CA TRP A 593 -0.61 13.46 -1.44
C TRP A 593 -1.14 13.10 -0.05
N THR A 594 -1.19 14.10 0.83
CA THR A 594 -1.29 13.86 2.27
C THR A 594 -2.73 13.72 2.77
N GLY A 595 -3.68 14.44 2.17
CA GLY A 595 -5.12 14.25 2.41
C GLY A 595 -5.58 12.83 2.07
N ASP A 596 -5.20 12.37 0.89
CA ASP A 596 -5.38 11.02 0.37
C ASP A 596 -4.78 9.97 1.30
N THR A 597 -3.50 10.16 1.67
CA THR A 597 -2.84 9.21 2.57
C THR A 597 -3.56 9.11 3.92
N GLN A 598 -3.93 10.24 4.55
CA GLN A 598 -4.60 10.17 5.85
C GLN A 598 -5.97 9.48 5.76
N LEU A 599 -6.78 9.79 4.75
CA LEU A 599 -8.17 9.34 4.67
C LEU A 599 -8.25 7.84 4.33
N PHE A 600 -7.25 7.30 3.61
CA PHE A 600 -7.18 5.89 3.26
C PHE A 600 -6.33 5.04 4.23
N SER A 601 -5.41 5.64 4.99
CA SER A 601 -4.42 4.94 5.85
C SER A 601 -5.03 3.81 6.71
N HIS A 602 -6.20 4.06 7.30
CA HIS A 602 -6.92 3.13 8.16
C HIS A 602 -7.48 1.90 7.41
N THR A 603 -8.11 2.11 6.24
CA THR A 603 -8.47 1.02 5.31
C THR A 603 -7.21 0.24 4.87
N GLY A 604 -6.14 0.96 4.54
CA GLY A 604 -4.89 0.37 4.09
C GLY A 604 -4.26 -0.58 5.11
N LEU A 605 -4.34 -0.23 6.40
CA LEU A 605 -3.85 -1.01 7.54
C LEU A 605 -4.76 -2.20 7.91
N TYR A 606 -6.06 -2.16 7.61
CA TYR A 606 -6.89 -3.37 7.69
C TYR A 606 -6.55 -4.36 6.58
N ASN A 607 -6.36 -3.87 5.35
CA ASN A 607 -6.15 -4.68 4.16
C ASN A 607 -4.79 -5.38 4.11
N ALA A 608 -3.70 -4.63 4.29
CA ALA A 608 -2.33 -5.09 4.02
C ALA A 608 -1.33 -4.61 5.09
N ASP A 609 -0.23 -5.36 5.23
CA ASP A 609 0.84 -5.11 6.19
C ASP A 609 1.61 -3.82 5.88
N SER A 610 1.01 -2.69 6.25
CA SER A 610 1.43 -1.35 5.84
C SER A 610 1.99 -0.52 6.99
N VAL A 611 2.20 -1.11 8.17
CA VAL A 611 2.68 -0.42 9.38
C VAL A 611 3.99 0.29 9.11
N ASN A 612 5.00 -0.42 8.60
CA ASN A 612 6.30 0.19 8.30
C ASN A 612 6.27 1.08 7.04
N PHE A 613 5.36 0.84 6.11
CA PHE A 613 5.21 1.68 4.90
C PHE A 613 4.71 3.08 5.28
N LEU A 614 3.62 3.16 6.05
CA LEU A 614 3.09 4.43 6.55
C LEU A 614 3.99 5.06 7.62
N SER A 615 4.64 4.25 8.47
CA SER A 615 5.67 4.75 9.40
C SER A 615 6.88 5.35 8.67
N HIS A 616 7.20 4.90 7.45
CA HIS A 616 8.29 5.48 6.67
C HIS A 616 7.86 6.75 5.93
N PHE A 617 6.64 6.76 5.38
CA PHE A 617 6.03 7.98 4.83
C PHE A 617 5.95 9.10 5.88
N GLU A 618 5.74 8.76 7.15
CA GLU A 618 5.80 9.70 8.26
C GLU A 618 7.20 10.30 8.50
N ASP A 619 8.29 9.53 8.37
CA ASP A 619 9.66 10.10 8.40
C ASP A 619 9.83 11.13 7.26
N ILE A 620 9.34 10.79 6.07
CA ILE A 620 9.35 11.64 4.88
C ILE A 620 8.50 12.91 5.09
N LEU A 621 7.37 12.82 5.78
CA LEU A 621 6.53 13.96 6.17
C LEU A 621 7.26 14.91 7.13
N ILE A 622 7.98 14.38 8.13
CA ILE A 622 8.75 15.17 9.08
C ILE A 622 9.91 15.90 8.38
N ASP A 623 10.62 15.21 7.47
CA ASP A 623 11.67 15.80 6.64
C ASP A 623 11.13 16.85 5.65
N SER A 624 9.91 16.66 5.13
CA SER A 624 9.24 17.61 4.23
C SER A 624 8.71 18.84 4.99
N GLN A 625 8.13 18.65 6.17
CA GLN A 625 7.72 19.72 7.10
C GLN A 625 8.90 20.64 7.45
N LYS A 626 10.06 20.04 7.80
CA LYS A 626 11.27 20.79 8.17
C LYS A 626 11.85 21.58 6.99
N THR A 627 11.88 20.98 5.79
CA THR A 627 12.62 21.51 4.64
C THR A 627 11.79 22.43 3.75
N TYR A 628 10.48 22.18 3.60
CA TYR A 628 9.60 22.91 2.68
C TYR A 628 8.31 23.46 3.34
N GLY A 629 8.00 23.08 4.58
CA GLY A 629 6.87 23.62 5.33
C GLY A 629 7.04 25.08 5.73
N GLN A 630 5.95 25.84 5.83
CA GLN A 630 6.01 27.23 6.32
C GLN A 630 6.62 27.26 7.74
N ASP A 631 7.61 28.12 7.93
CA ASP A 631 8.44 28.24 9.15
C ASP A 631 9.11 26.92 9.61
N GLY A 632 9.23 25.92 8.73
CA GLY A 632 9.66 24.56 9.07
C GLY A 632 8.67 23.78 9.95
N ALA A 633 7.42 24.25 10.03
CA ALA A 633 6.43 23.88 11.03
C ALA A 633 5.08 23.43 10.44
N GLN A 634 4.66 23.99 9.30
CA GLN A 634 3.51 23.49 8.55
C GLN A 634 3.85 22.12 7.91
N PHE A 635 3.02 21.10 8.10
CA PHE A 635 3.13 19.88 7.28
C PHE A 635 2.70 20.16 5.84
N THR A 636 3.36 19.52 4.88
CA THR A 636 3.14 19.77 3.45
C THR A 636 1.92 19.02 2.89
N TRP A 637 1.39 19.49 1.75
CA TRP A 637 0.24 18.87 1.07
C TRP A 637 0.61 17.67 0.19
N VAL A 638 1.90 17.55 -0.17
CA VAL A 638 2.55 16.34 -0.72
C VAL A 638 3.85 16.02 0.04
N ALA A 639 4.21 14.75 0.07
CA ALA A 639 5.48 14.23 0.59
C ALA A 639 5.98 13.06 -0.29
N PRO A 640 7.30 12.87 -0.54
CA PRO A 640 8.38 13.81 -0.30
C PRO A 640 8.11 15.17 -0.95
N GLY A 641 8.41 16.24 -0.22
CA GLY A 641 8.42 17.55 -0.82
C GLY A 641 9.57 17.73 -1.81
N SER A 642 9.42 18.74 -2.66
CA SER A 642 10.48 19.28 -3.51
C SER A 642 10.15 20.75 -3.79
N ARG A 643 10.85 21.41 -4.70
CA ARG A 643 10.77 22.87 -4.90
C ARG A 643 9.45 23.38 -5.50
N TYR A 644 8.61 22.48 -6.02
CA TYR A 644 7.21 22.76 -6.38
C TYR A 644 6.26 22.83 -5.17
N ASN A 645 6.66 22.30 -4.01
CA ASN A 645 5.85 22.20 -2.80
C ASN A 645 5.85 23.55 -2.06
N GLN A 646 5.11 24.52 -2.59
CA GLN A 646 4.96 25.84 -1.98
C GLN A 646 4.12 25.74 -0.70
N PRO A 647 4.47 26.45 0.39
CA PRO A 647 3.64 26.47 1.60
C PRO A 647 2.33 27.24 1.34
N ILE A 648 1.21 26.54 1.49
CA ILE A 648 -0.15 27.06 1.21
C ILE A 648 -1.13 26.57 2.29
N PRO A 649 -2.24 27.28 2.60
CA PRO A 649 -3.26 26.82 3.55
C PRO A 649 -3.88 25.47 3.14
N ALA A 650 -3.66 24.45 3.96
CA ALA A 650 -3.90 23.05 3.60
C ALA A 650 -4.47 22.19 4.74
N SER A 651 -5.38 22.73 5.58
CA SER A 651 -6.15 21.89 6.52
C SER A 651 -6.89 20.77 5.76
N GLY A 652 -6.91 19.57 6.33
CA GLY A 652 -7.37 18.35 5.65
C GLY A 652 -6.28 17.63 4.83
N TRP A 653 -5.11 18.25 4.61
CA TRP A 653 -3.93 17.63 3.99
C TRP A 653 -2.76 17.61 4.98
N ALA A 654 -2.33 18.78 5.46
CA ALA A 654 -1.26 18.93 6.45
C ALA A 654 -1.53 18.12 7.74
N ASP A 655 -2.79 18.00 8.15
CA ASP A 655 -3.22 17.21 9.32
C ASP A 655 -2.87 15.72 9.23
N CYS A 656 -2.50 15.21 8.05
CA CYS A 656 -1.92 13.88 7.87
C CYS A 656 -0.72 13.62 8.80
N GLY A 657 0.07 14.65 9.11
CA GLY A 657 1.18 14.57 10.06
C GLY A 657 0.76 14.35 11.52
N VAL A 658 -0.55 14.40 11.83
CA VAL A 658 -1.16 14.05 13.13
C VAL A 658 -2.05 12.80 13.00
N VAL A 659 -2.81 12.69 11.90
CA VAL A 659 -3.79 11.61 11.67
C VAL A 659 -3.11 10.27 11.37
N VAL A 660 -2.01 10.24 10.60
CA VAL A 660 -1.28 9.00 10.32
C VAL A 660 -0.58 8.42 11.57
N PRO A 661 0.20 9.20 12.38
CA PRO A 661 0.74 8.70 13.66
C PRO A 661 -0.31 8.04 14.55
N TRP A 662 -1.45 8.72 14.75
CA TRP A 662 -2.58 8.18 15.50
C TRP A 662 -3.08 6.86 14.90
N THR A 663 -3.34 6.81 13.59
CA THR A 663 -3.92 5.65 12.92
C THR A 663 -2.97 4.45 12.91
N VAL A 664 -1.68 4.66 12.66
CA VAL A 664 -0.65 3.62 12.72
C VAL A 664 -0.51 3.06 14.13
N TRP A 665 -0.46 3.92 15.16
CA TRP A 665 -0.45 3.48 16.56
C TRP A 665 -1.72 2.68 16.92
N GLN A 666 -2.90 3.18 16.54
CA GLN A 666 -4.18 2.52 16.83
C GLN A 666 -4.29 1.11 16.23
N MET A 667 -3.79 0.90 15.01
CA MET A 667 -3.81 -0.41 14.34
C MET A 667 -2.68 -1.35 14.78
N SER A 668 -1.50 -0.81 15.11
CA SER A 668 -0.30 -1.62 15.46
C SER A 668 -0.11 -1.87 16.96
N GLY A 669 -0.68 -1.03 17.82
CA GLY A 669 -0.40 -0.99 19.26
C GLY A 669 0.95 -0.33 19.62
N ASP A 670 1.72 0.12 18.63
CA ASP A 670 3.08 0.65 18.83
C ASP A 670 3.07 2.15 19.09
N THR A 671 3.42 2.56 20.32
CA THR A 671 3.49 3.98 20.71
C THR A 671 4.75 4.70 20.24
N THR A 672 5.77 4.00 19.70
CA THR A 672 7.02 4.69 19.32
C THR A 672 6.86 5.59 18.09
N VAL A 673 5.81 5.34 17.28
CA VAL A 673 5.39 6.23 16.19
C VAL A 673 5.00 7.61 16.73
N VAL A 674 4.19 7.65 17.80
CA VAL A 674 3.78 8.88 18.51
C VAL A 674 4.98 9.58 19.13
N ASP A 675 5.88 8.84 19.81
CA ASP A 675 7.08 9.41 20.42
C ASP A 675 8.01 10.08 19.40
N ARG A 676 8.22 9.43 18.23
CA ARG A 676 9.06 9.94 17.15
C ARG A 676 8.50 11.24 16.55
N SER A 677 7.20 11.27 16.32
CA SER A 677 6.52 12.37 15.63
C SER A 677 6.12 13.52 16.55
N TRP A 678 6.19 13.34 17.88
CA TRP A 678 5.69 14.31 18.86
C TRP A 678 6.18 15.75 18.60
N THR A 679 7.48 15.95 18.42
CA THR A 679 8.09 17.27 18.19
C THR A 679 7.71 17.89 16.83
N ALA A 680 7.30 17.09 15.85
CA ALA A 680 6.75 17.57 14.58
C ALA A 680 5.29 17.99 14.73
N MET A 681 4.49 17.19 15.43
CA MET A 681 3.07 17.45 15.69
C MET A 681 2.85 18.66 16.61
N THR A 682 3.58 18.78 17.72
CA THR A 682 3.45 19.95 18.61
C THR A 682 3.82 21.23 17.87
N ARG A 683 4.92 21.23 17.12
CA ARG A 683 5.37 22.36 16.31
C ARG A 683 4.32 22.82 15.29
N TYR A 684 3.59 21.89 14.67
CA TYR A 684 2.46 22.21 13.78
C TYR A 684 1.29 22.84 14.56
N MET A 685 0.86 22.24 15.67
CA MET A 685 -0.27 22.76 16.47
C MET A 685 0.02 24.14 17.07
N ASP A 686 1.24 24.35 17.59
CA ASP A 686 1.70 25.63 18.13
C ASP A 686 1.78 26.71 17.04
N TRP A 687 2.19 26.33 15.83
CA TRP A 687 2.27 27.20 14.65
C TRP A 687 0.89 27.67 14.18
N ILE A 688 -0.15 26.83 14.25
CA ILE A 688 -1.55 27.25 14.02
C ILE A 688 -1.96 28.24 15.11
N ARG A 689 -1.80 27.87 16.40
CA ARG A 689 -2.22 28.70 17.54
C ARG A 689 -1.55 30.08 17.54
N ALA A 690 -0.28 30.17 17.16
CA ALA A 690 0.46 31.43 17.05
C ALA A 690 -0.07 32.36 15.94
N ARG A 691 -0.72 31.81 14.90
CA ARG A 691 -1.32 32.56 13.78
C ARG A 691 -2.76 32.96 14.04
N THR A 692 -3.58 32.05 14.55
CA THR A 692 -5.04 32.26 14.67
C THR A 692 -5.47 32.78 16.03
N GLY A 693 -4.64 32.61 17.07
CA GLY A 693 -4.89 33.15 18.41
C GLY A 693 -6.26 32.75 18.95
N ASP A 694 -6.91 33.67 19.68
CA ASP A 694 -8.21 33.43 20.31
C ASP A 694 -9.42 33.48 19.37
N THR A 695 -9.20 33.50 18.03
CA THR A 695 -10.26 33.18 17.06
C THR A 695 -10.56 31.68 16.99
N TYR A 696 -9.61 30.85 17.47
CA TYR A 696 -9.61 29.38 17.40
C TYR A 696 -9.92 28.82 16.00
N ALA A 697 -9.60 29.60 14.95
CA ALA A 697 -9.66 29.12 13.58
C ALA A 697 -8.51 28.14 13.28
N GLY A 698 -8.70 27.25 12.31
CA GLY A 698 -7.60 26.50 11.71
C GLY A 698 -6.77 27.35 10.73
N GLN A 699 -5.69 26.78 10.19
CA GLN A 699 -4.74 27.47 9.29
C GLN A 699 -5.30 27.94 7.92
N GLY A 700 -6.55 27.58 7.59
CA GLY A 700 -7.17 27.75 6.28
C GLY A 700 -6.97 26.53 5.37
N ALA A 701 -7.81 26.41 4.35
CA ALA A 701 -7.69 25.37 3.34
C ALA A 701 -8.02 25.90 1.94
N ILE A 702 -7.29 25.41 0.94
CA ILE A 702 -7.57 25.66 -0.49
C ILE A 702 -8.43 24.53 -1.07
N PHE A 703 -8.08 23.27 -0.81
CA PHE A 703 -8.73 22.10 -1.40
C PHE A 703 -10.14 21.81 -0.84
N GLY A 704 -10.34 21.97 0.47
CA GLY A 704 -11.65 21.71 1.10
C GLY A 704 -12.08 20.25 1.03
N ASP A 705 -13.39 20.01 0.92
CA ASP A 705 -13.92 18.67 0.64
C ASP A 705 -13.77 18.34 -0.85
N TRP A 706 -12.55 18.01 -1.26
CA TRP A 706 -12.17 17.90 -2.67
C TRP A 706 -13.05 16.91 -3.45
N LEU A 707 -13.48 17.34 -4.64
CA LEU A 707 -14.37 16.59 -5.54
C LEU A 707 -15.73 16.20 -4.94
N ALA A 708 -16.23 16.98 -3.98
CA ALA A 708 -17.64 16.93 -3.55
C ALA A 708 -18.61 17.28 -4.69
N PHE A 709 -19.84 16.77 -4.56
CA PHE A 709 -20.98 17.10 -5.43
C PHE A 709 -21.92 18.15 -4.79
N GLN A 710 -21.62 18.60 -3.56
CA GLN A 710 -22.27 19.71 -2.84
C GLN A 710 -21.19 20.47 -2.04
N ASP A 711 -20.94 21.75 -2.39
CA ASP A 711 -19.83 22.53 -1.83
C ASP A 711 -19.94 22.73 -0.30
N THR A 712 -18.80 22.67 0.38
CA THR A 712 -18.64 22.95 1.82
C THR A 712 -17.52 23.97 2.03
N SER A 713 -17.72 25.00 2.87
CA SER A 713 -16.68 26.03 3.10
C SER A 713 -15.35 25.43 3.56
N THR A 714 -14.28 25.87 2.92
CA THR A 714 -12.92 25.48 3.27
C THR A 714 -12.49 26.02 4.64
N GLN A 715 -13.06 27.13 5.11
CA GLN A 715 -12.82 27.61 6.48
C GLN A 715 -13.58 26.77 7.53
N LEU A 716 -14.78 26.27 7.21
CA LEU A 716 -15.49 25.31 8.05
C LEU A 716 -14.67 24.01 8.16
N ILE A 717 -14.23 23.47 7.03
CA ILE A 717 -13.33 22.30 6.96
C ILE A 717 -12.05 22.55 7.78
N SER A 718 -11.44 23.73 7.66
CA SER A 718 -10.24 24.10 8.41
C SER A 718 -10.46 24.15 9.92
N ASP A 719 -11.59 24.71 10.37
CA ASP A 719 -11.90 24.82 11.80
C ASP A 719 -12.24 23.44 12.41
N VAL A 720 -12.92 22.53 11.68
CA VAL A 720 -13.13 21.15 12.16
C VAL A 720 -11.84 20.33 12.16
N TYR A 721 -10.95 20.49 11.18
CA TYR A 721 -9.69 19.75 11.15
C TYR A 721 -8.72 20.17 12.26
N TYR A 722 -8.66 21.46 12.60
CA TYR A 722 -7.89 21.90 13.78
C TYR A 722 -8.46 21.32 15.08
N GLY A 723 -9.79 21.21 15.20
CA GLY A 723 -10.45 20.49 16.29
C GLY A 723 -10.13 19.00 16.31
N TYR A 724 -10.15 18.33 15.16
CA TYR A 724 -9.82 16.91 15.04
C TYR A 724 -8.35 16.64 15.44
N SER A 725 -7.41 17.39 14.89
CA SER A 725 -5.99 17.32 15.26
C SER A 725 -5.77 17.59 16.76
N ALA A 726 -6.50 18.54 17.38
CA ALA A 726 -6.45 18.76 18.83
C ALA A 726 -6.97 17.56 19.64
N ARG A 727 -8.08 16.92 19.23
CA ARG A 727 -8.59 15.69 19.85
C ARG A 727 -7.56 14.56 19.80
N LEU A 728 -7.00 14.28 18.62
CA LEU A 728 -6.00 13.22 18.45
C LEU A 728 -4.73 13.49 19.28
N MET A 729 -4.28 14.75 19.35
CA MET A 729 -3.14 15.14 20.19
C MET A 729 -3.41 14.96 21.69
N ALA A 730 -4.62 15.26 22.18
CA ALA A 730 -5.01 14.99 23.56
C ALA A 730 -4.98 13.48 23.87
N ASP A 731 -5.48 12.66 22.96
CA ASP A 731 -5.59 11.21 23.15
C ASP A 731 -4.21 10.51 23.04
N MET A 732 -3.35 10.95 22.12
CA MET A 732 -1.94 10.55 22.03
C MET A 732 -1.13 10.98 23.25
N ALA A 733 -1.32 12.21 23.75
CA ALA A 733 -0.69 12.69 24.97
C ALA A 733 -1.06 11.80 26.17
N ARG A 734 -2.35 11.48 26.31
CA ARG A 734 -2.90 10.70 27.44
C ARG A 734 -2.32 9.29 27.49
N ALA A 735 -2.28 8.60 26.34
CA ALA A 735 -1.75 7.24 26.26
C ALA A 735 -0.23 7.15 26.41
N THR A 736 0.50 8.23 26.17
CA THR A 736 1.96 8.29 26.33
C THR A 736 2.42 8.97 27.63
N GLY A 737 1.49 9.29 28.55
CA GLY A 737 1.79 9.87 29.87
C GLY A 737 2.10 11.37 29.88
N ARG A 738 1.89 12.07 28.77
CA ARG A 738 2.13 13.51 28.59
C ARG A 738 0.97 14.33 29.20
N THR A 739 0.89 14.31 30.54
CA THR A 739 -0.31 14.76 31.29
C THR A 739 -0.58 16.27 31.28
N ALA A 740 0.43 17.11 30.98
CA ALA A 740 0.22 18.56 30.86
C ALA A 740 -0.37 18.90 29.48
N GLU A 741 0.20 18.30 28.45
CA GLU A 741 -0.19 18.38 27.06
C GLU A 741 -1.59 17.79 26.83
N THR A 742 -1.93 16.70 27.54
CA THR A 742 -3.29 16.14 27.57
C THR A 742 -4.32 17.22 27.92
N ARG A 743 -4.10 17.96 29.02
CA ARG A 743 -4.99 19.05 29.43
C ARG A 743 -5.00 20.19 28.41
N ALA A 744 -3.82 20.62 27.95
CA ALA A 744 -3.72 21.71 26.97
C ALA A 744 -4.49 21.42 25.67
N TYR A 745 -4.45 20.18 25.18
CA TYR A 745 -5.18 19.78 23.96
C TYR A 745 -6.66 19.48 24.19
N ASP A 746 -7.06 18.92 25.34
CA ASP A 746 -8.48 18.83 25.73
C ASP A 746 -9.12 20.23 25.91
N ASP A 747 -8.39 21.18 26.52
CA ASP A 747 -8.80 22.58 26.64
C ASP A 747 -8.86 23.27 25.27
N LEU A 748 -7.86 23.07 24.39
CA LEU A 748 -7.87 23.62 23.03
C LEU A 748 -9.07 23.11 22.23
N PHE A 749 -9.35 21.80 22.26
CA PHE A 749 -10.54 21.21 21.65
C PHE A 749 -11.83 21.87 22.17
N ALA A 750 -11.94 22.07 23.49
CA ALA A 750 -13.11 22.69 24.09
C ALA A 750 -13.29 24.16 23.67
N HIS A 751 -12.20 24.91 23.44
CA HIS A 751 -12.27 26.26 22.88
C HIS A 751 -12.67 26.26 21.40
N ILE A 752 -12.07 25.38 20.58
CA ILE A 752 -12.42 25.23 19.15
C ILE A 752 -13.90 24.88 19.01
N LYS A 753 -14.43 23.93 19.79
CA LYS A 753 -15.87 23.59 19.80
C LYS A 753 -16.75 24.81 20.05
N ARG A 754 -16.45 25.62 21.09
CA ARG A 754 -17.24 26.82 21.43
C ARG A 754 -17.17 27.88 20.32
N ALA A 755 -15.98 28.11 19.75
CA ALA A 755 -15.81 29.04 18.64
C ALA A 755 -16.55 28.56 17.37
N PHE A 756 -16.47 27.27 17.07
CA PHE A 756 -17.16 26.65 15.93
C PHE A 756 -18.67 26.80 16.04
N ILE A 757 -19.25 26.42 17.18
CA ILE A 757 -20.71 26.53 17.42
C ILE A 757 -21.16 27.99 17.24
N THR A 758 -20.42 28.95 17.82
CA THR A 758 -20.72 30.38 17.71
C THR A 758 -20.71 30.90 16.26
N LYS A 759 -19.80 30.39 15.42
CA LYS A 759 -19.70 30.74 13.99
C LYS A 759 -20.82 30.08 13.16
N TYR A 760 -20.86 28.75 13.18
CA TYR A 760 -21.53 27.95 12.15
C TYR A 760 -22.86 27.31 12.59
N LEU A 761 -23.09 27.05 13.88
CA LEU A 761 -24.32 26.37 14.33
C LEU A 761 -25.40 27.40 14.72
N ALA A 762 -26.42 27.52 13.88
CA ALA A 762 -27.63 28.27 14.20
C ALA A 762 -28.70 27.35 14.82
N THR A 763 -29.60 27.94 15.60
CA THR A 763 -30.84 27.29 16.07
C THR A 763 -31.93 28.36 16.10
N ASP A 764 -33.06 28.12 15.46
CA ASP A 764 -34.18 29.08 15.39
C ASP A 764 -35.10 29.04 16.62
N SER A 765 -36.12 29.90 16.64
CA SER A 765 -37.11 29.97 17.73
C SER A 765 -38.04 28.75 17.81
N GLY A 766 -38.10 27.90 16.78
CA GLY A 766 -38.75 26.60 16.81
C GLY A 766 -37.84 25.45 17.25
N GLY A 767 -36.55 25.71 17.46
CA GLY A 767 -35.54 24.71 17.79
C GLY A 767 -34.95 23.99 16.56
N ARG A 768 -35.25 24.42 15.33
CA ARG A 768 -34.62 23.86 14.12
C ARG A 768 -33.17 24.32 14.05
N VAL A 769 -32.26 23.37 13.88
CA VAL A 769 -30.84 23.64 13.68
C VAL A 769 -30.50 23.92 12.21
N THR A 770 -29.42 24.66 11.99
CA THR A 770 -28.76 24.82 10.69
C THR A 770 -27.25 24.87 10.89
N VAL A 771 -26.49 24.10 10.12
CA VAL A 771 -25.03 24.27 9.97
C VAL A 771 -24.78 25.18 8.78
N ARG A 772 -24.35 26.42 9.08
CA ARG A 772 -24.02 27.43 8.08
C ARG A 772 -22.82 27.00 7.25
N SER A 773 -22.98 27.08 5.94
CA SER A 773 -21.99 26.67 4.95
C SER A 773 -20.98 27.76 4.58
N SER A 774 -21.24 29.01 4.94
CA SER A 774 -20.27 30.12 4.88
C SER A 774 -20.56 31.15 5.99
N LEU A 775 -19.64 32.10 6.18
CA LEU A 775 -19.84 33.26 7.06
C LEU A 775 -20.04 34.56 6.26
N GLY A 776 -20.31 34.44 4.95
CA GLY A 776 -20.35 35.53 3.97
C GLY A 776 -19.28 35.43 2.88
N ASP A 777 -18.27 34.58 3.07
CA ASP A 777 -17.20 34.34 2.10
C ASP A 777 -17.67 33.50 0.89
N ALA A 778 -17.10 33.78 -0.28
CA ALA A 778 -17.34 32.99 -1.49
C ALA A 778 -16.51 31.67 -1.48
N PRO A 779 -17.04 30.56 -2.01
CA PRO A 779 -16.26 29.32 -2.14
C PRO A 779 -15.09 29.49 -3.12
N PRO A 780 -13.90 28.91 -2.83
CA PRO A 780 -12.74 29.02 -3.71
C PRO A 780 -12.90 28.27 -5.05
N THR A 781 -13.87 27.35 -5.14
CA THR A 781 -14.29 26.67 -6.37
C THR A 781 -15.18 27.52 -7.28
N GLY A 782 -15.65 28.68 -6.82
CA GLY A 782 -16.59 29.54 -7.56
C GLY A 782 -18.03 29.01 -7.65
N GLY A 783 -18.34 27.92 -6.93
CA GLY A 783 -19.69 27.33 -6.85
C GLY A 783 -20.61 28.06 -5.86
N ARG A 784 -21.50 27.30 -5.21
CA ARG A 784 -22.44 27.80 -4.19
C ARG A 784 -22.36 26.90 -2.96
N THR A 785 -21.87 27.44 -1.85
CA THR A 785 -21.94 26.76 -0.55
C THR A 785 -23.40 26.58 -0.13
N GLU A 786 -23.75 25.38 0.33
CA GLU A 786 -25.10 25.04 0.78
C GLU A 786 -25.13 24.68 2.27
N ASP A 787 -25.96 25.38 3.03
CA ASP A 787 -26.20 25.09 4.45
C ASP A 787 -26.70 23.65 4.61
N ASN A 788 -26.16 22.95 5.61
CA ASN A 788 -26.43 21.53 5.85
C ASN A 788 -25.95 20.59 4.72
N SER A 789 -24.80 20.88 4.09
CA SER A 789 -24.09 19.93 3.24
C SER A 789 -23.75 18.62 3.99
N GLN A 790 -23.70 17.49 3.29
CA GLN A 790 -23.43 16.18 3.92
C GLN A 790 -22.14 16.22 4.75
N THR A 791 -21.04 16.71 4.18
CA THR A 791 -19.74 16.77 4.84
C THR A 791 -19.73 17.71 6.06
N ALA A 792 -20.40 18.86 6.00
CA ALA A 792 -20.50 19.75 7.18
C ALA A 792 -21.24 19.06 8.34
N LEU A 793 -22.38 18.44 8.06
CA LEU A 793 -23.16 17.70 9.07
C LEU A 793 -22.36 16.53 9.66
N LEU A 794 -21.66 15.76 8.81
CA LEU A 794 -20.84 14.62 9.22
C LEU A 794 -19.72 15.02 10.18
N TRP A 795 -18.97 16.10 9.90
CA TRP A 795 -17.90 16.55 10.79
C TRP A 795 -18.43 17.16 12.09
N VAL A 796 -19.56 17.88 12.04
CA VAL A 796 -20.20 18.41 13.25
C VAL A 796 -20.69 17.29 14.17
N LEU A 797 -21.26 16.22 13.62
CA LEU A 797 -21.63 15.01 14.36
C LEU A 797 -20.39 14.27 14.90
N LYS A 798 -19.40 13.98 14.04
CA LYS A 798 -18.16 13.26 14.40
C LYS A 798 -17.38 13.88 15.55
N LEU A 799 -17.34 15.21 15.62
CA LEU A 799 -16.64 15.94 16.70
C LEU A 799 -17.56 16.36 17.85
N GLY A 800 -18.86 16.02 17.80
CA GLY A 800 -19.83 16.43 18.80
C GLY A 800 -19.94 17.95 18.95
N PHE A 801 -19.88 18.70 17.85
CA PHE A 801 -19.93 20.17 17.80
C PHE A 801 -21.37 20.71 17.92
N HIS A 802 -22.08 20.23 18.94
CA HIS A 802 -23.41 20.66 19.38
C HIS A 802 -23.46 20.70 20.91
N ASP A 803 -24.36 21.48 21.52
CA ASP A 803 -24.43 21.61 22.99
C ASP A 803 -25.55 20.78 23.61
N THR A 804 -26.55 20.36 22.82
CA THR A 804 -27.70 19.58 23.31
C THR A 804 -27.99 18.34 22.46
N GLU A 805 -28.66 17.36 23.07
CA GLU A 805 -29.17 16.17 22.38
C GLU A 805 -30.30 16.51 21.38
N ALA A 806 -31.03 17.61 21.62
CA ALA A 806 -32.02 18.11 20.66
C ALA A 806 -31.34 18.58 19.36
N GLN A 807 -30.24 19.32 19.47
CA GLN A 807 -29.43 19.72 18.31
C GLN A 807 -28.83 18.51 17.60
N ARG A 808 -28.27 17.52 18.33
CA ARG A 808 -27.75 16.26 17.75
C ARG A 808 -28.80 15.57 16.87
N ARG A 809 -29.99 15.30 17.41
CA ARG A 809 -31.08 14.67 16.65
C ARG A 809 -31.52 15.50 15.45
N GLY A 810 -31.51 16.83 15.55
CA GLY A 810 -31.76 17.72 14.42
C GLY A 810 -30.72 17.62 13.31
N LEU A 811 -29.44 17.50 13.66
CA LEU A 811 -28.34 17.28 12.70
C LEU A 811 -28.44 15.92 12.01
N VAL A 812 -28.81 14.86 12.74
CA VAL A 812 -29.07 13.53 12.17
C VAL A 812 -30.27 13.55 11.21
N ALA A 813 -31.33 14.29 11.54
CA ALA A 813 -32.48 14.47 10.65
C ALA A 813 -32.07 15.18 9.35
N LEU A 814 -31.40 16.33 9.43
CA LEU A 814 -30.90 17.05 8.24
C LEU A 814 -29.99 16.20 7.36
N LEU A 815 -29.13 15.37 7.96
CA LEU A 815 -28.24 14.46 7.22
C LEU A 815 -29.04 13.37 6.52
N ALA A 816 -30.06 12.82 7.19
CA ALA A 816 -30.97 11.84 6.61
C ALA A 816 -31.81 12.42 5.47
N ASP A 817 -32.29 13.65 5.60
CA ASP A 817 -33.10 14.33 4.59
C ASP A 817 -32.25 14.65 3.33
N ASN A 818 -31.02 15.14 3.52
CA ASN A 818 -30.08 15.43 2.42
C ASN A 818 -29.62 14.14 1.70
N ILE A 819 -29.33 13.06 2.44
CA ILE A 819 -29.04 11.74 1.85
C ILE A 819 -30.27 11.21 1.11
N GLY A 820 -31.44 11.28 1.75
CA GLY A 820 -32.72 10.86 1.19
C GLY A 820 -32.99 11.52 -0.14
N ASN A 821 -32.95 12.85 -0.20
CA ASN A 821 -33.17 13.65 -1.41
C ASN A 821 -34.46 13.25 -2.15
N ASP A 822 -35.53 13.06 -1.38
CA ASP A 822 -36.87 12.76 -1.88
C ASP A 822 -37.54 14.03 -2.46
N GLU A 823 -38.73 13.87 -3.05
CA GLU A 823 -39.45 14.99 -3.64
C GLU A 823 -39.79 16.09 -2.62
N ALA A 824 -40.02 15.74 -1.34
CA ALA A 824 -40.28 16.74 -0.30
C ALA A 824 -39.01 17.54 0.06
N TYR A 825 -37.84 16.91 0.09
CA TYR A 825 -36.56 17.60 0.21
C TYR A 825 -36.29 18.52 -0.99
N LYS A 826 -36.61 18.09 -2.22
CA LYS A 826 -36.45 18.89 -3.44
C LYS A 826 -37.40 20.09 -3.48
N GLU A 827 -38.67 19.90 -3.13
CA GLU A 827 -39.66 20.98 -3.01
C GLU A 827 -39.28 22.00 -1.93
N ALA A 828 -38.67 21.56 -0.83
CA ALA A 828 -38.18 22.42 0.24
C ALA A 828 -36.85 23.13 -0.06
N HIS A 829 -36.03 22.56 -0.96
CA HIS A 829 -34.69 23.07 -1.32
C HIS A 829 -34.48 23.13 -2.85
N PRO A 830 -35.35 23.81 -3.63
CA PRO A 830 -35.30 23.81 -5.11
C PRO A 830 -34.01 24.41 -5.68
N ASP A 831 -33.31 25.19 -4.85
CA ASP A 831 -32.02 25.83 -5.11
C ASP A 831 -30.79 24.90 -4.93
N SER A 832 -30.97 23.69 -4.41
CA SER A 832 -29.86 22.80 -4.06
C SER A 832 -29.28 22.05 -5.27
N THR A 833 -27.95 21.92 -5.31
CA THR A 833 -27.22 21.02 -6.22
C THR A 833 -27.70 19.56 -6.15
N ARG A 834 -28.35 19.15 -5.06
CA ARG A 834 -28.91 17.81 -4.86
C ARG A 834 -30.11 17.50 -5.77
N VAL A 835 -30.91 18.49 -6.17
CA VAL A 835 -32.25 18.24 -6.76
C VAL A 835 -32.23 17.46 -8.09
N LYS A 836 -31.12 17.52 -8.82
CA LYS A 836 -30.90 16.82 -10.10
C LYS A 836 -30.42 15.37 -9.96
N TYR A 837 -30.05 14.92 -8.76
CA TYR A 837 -29.56 13.56 -8.50
C TYR A 837 -30.69 12.67 -7.95
N ALA A 838 -30.50 11.36 -8.03
CA ALA A 838 -31.43 10.38 -7.47
C ALA A 838 -31.48 10.43 -5.93
N GLU A 839 -32.54 9.84 -5.36
CA GLU A 839 -32.63 9.59 -3.92
C GLU A 839 -31.49 8.70 -3.41
N ASN A 840 -31.12 8.81 -2.13
CA ASN A 840 -30.10 7.96 -1.49
C ASN A 840 -28.77 7.95 -2.29
N THR A 841 -28.31 9.13 -2.74
CA THR A 841 -27.03 9.34 -3.44
C THR A 841 -26.04 10.14 -2.59
N LEU A 842 -24.75 10.01 -2.91
CA LEU A 842 -23.68 10.76 -2.24
C LEU A 842 -23.72 12.26 -2.61
N SER A 843 -23.18 13.12 -1.75
CA SER A 843 -22.69 14.45 -2.17
C SER A 843 -21.30 14.80 -1.65
N VAL A 844 -20.71 13.93 -0.82
CA VAL A 844 -19.39 14.10 -0.20
C VAL A 844 -18.21 14.04 -1.19
N GLY A 845 -17.17 14.79 -0.86
CA GLY A 845 -15.83 14.67 -1.44
C GLY A 845 -14.89 13.81 -0.57
N PHE A 846 -13.60 14.06 -0.70
CA PHE A 846 -12.52 13.29 -0.06
C PHE A 846 -12.58 13.33 1.48
N LEU A 847 -12.95 14.47 2.06
CA LEU A 847 -12.97 14.64 3.52
C LEU A 847 -14.31 14.21 4.14
N GLY A 848 -15.36 14.05 3.34
CA GLY A 848 -16.63 13.46 3.78
C GLY A 848 -16.71 11.94 3.63
N VAL A 849 -16.05 11.33 2.62
CA VAL A 849 -16.28 9.92 2.26
C VAL A 849 -15.90 8.91 3.36
N ASN A 850 -14.78 9.13 4.05
CA ASN A 850 -14.31 8.20 5.10
C ASN A 850 -15.14 8.33 6.39
N VAL A 851 -15.68 9.51 6.69
CA VAL A 851 -16.49 9.75 7.89
C VAL A 851 -17.97 9.39 7.71
N LEU A 852 -18.47 9.36 6.46
CA LEU A 852 -19.88 9.14 6.10
C LEU A 852 -20.51 7.90 6.76
N ALA A 853 -20.09 6.69 6.36
CA ALA A 853 -20.71 5.46 6.85
C ALA A 853 -20.45 5.17 8.35
N PRO A 854 -19.26 5.46 8.93
CA PRO A 854 -19.04 5.39 10.37
C PRO A 854 -19.99 6.29 11.17
N VAL A 855 -20.08 7.59 10.84
CA VAL A 855 -20.95 8.53 11.56
C VAL A 855 -22.42 8.13 11.44
N LEU A 856 -22.89 7.74 10.24
CA LEU A 856 -24.24 7.22 10.07
C LEU A 856 -24.51 6.00 10.96
N THR A 857 -23.52 5.16 11.22
CA THR A 857 -23.70 3.94 12.03
C THR A 857 -23.67 4.22 13.52
N ASP A 858 -22.72 5.04 13.99
CA ASP A 858 -22.66 5.44 15.41
C ASP A 858 -23.86 6.34 15.81
N GLU A 859 -24.46 7.07 14.86
CA GLU A 859 -25.74 7.80 15.01
C GLU A 859 -27.00 6.93 14.78
N GLY A 860 -26.86 5.61 14.63
CA GLY A 860 -27.98 4.66 14.54
C GLY A 860 -28.70 4.60 13.18
N ARG A 861 -28.19 5.29 12.16
CA ARG A 861 -28.69 5.34 10.78
C ARG A 861 -27.90 4.43 9.82
N VAL A 862 -27.59 3.22 10.28
CA VAL A 862 -26.92 2.20 9.46
C VAL A 862 -27.76 1.78 8.25
N ASP A 863 -29.07 2.02 8.26
CA ASP A 863 -29.95 1.88 7.10
C ASP A 863 -29.54 2.79 5.94
N LEU A 864 -29.11 4.02 6.22
CA LEU A 864 -28.61 4.94 5.20
C LEU A 864 -27.21 4.54 4.71
N ALA A 865 -26.35 4.05 5.60
CA ALA A 865 -25.03 3.55 5.23
C ALA A 865 -25.13 2.39 4.22
N TYR A 866 -26.02 1.42 4.47
CA TYR A 866 -26.28 0.34 3.51
C TYR A 866 -26.98 0.85 2.24
N ARG A 867 -27.97 1.75 2.30
CA ARG A 867 -28.59 2.31 1.07
C ARG A 867 -27.59 3.04 0.18
N LEU A 868 -26.67 3.81 0.75
CA LEU A 868 -25.62 4.52 0.01
C LEU A 868 -24.58 3.57 -0.58
N LEU A 869 -24.20 2.51 0.15
CA LEU A 869 -23.37 1.43 -0.40
C LEU A 869 -24.07 0.73 -1.57
N HIS A 870 -25.37 0.50 -1.44
CA HIS A 870 -26.21 -0.26 -2.38
C HIS A 870 -26.82 0.57 -3.52
N GLN A 871 -26.44 1.84 -3.62
CA GLN A 871 -26.84 2.75 -4.69
C GLN A 871 -26.03 2.49 -5.96
N ASP A 872 -26.69 2.52 -7.11
CA ASP A 872 -26.11 2.29 -8.44
C ASP A 872 -26.30 3.48 -9.41
N ALA A 873 -27.09 4.50 -9.05
CA ALA A 873 -27.15 5.78 -9.73
C ALA A 873 -25.96 6.69 -9.39
N MET A 874 -25.65 7.65 -10.29
CA MET A 874 -24.62 8.68 -10.07
C MET A 874 -25.09 9.74 -9.05
N PRO A 875 -24.27 10.15 -8.07
CA PRO A 875 -22.99 9.56 -7.64
C PRO A 875 -23.14 8.42 -6.61
N SER A 876 -22.43 7.32 -6.83
CA SER A 876 -22.29 6.19 -5.91
C SER A 876 -21.06 5.35 -6.22
N TRP A 877 -20.67 4.46 -5.30
CA TRP A 877 -19.61 3.49 -5.56
C TRP A 877 -20.02 2.49 -6.65
N LEU A 878 -21.22 1.90 -6.58
CA LEU A 878 -21.59 0.80 -7.49
C LEU A 878 -21.93 1.28 -8.91
N TYR A 879 -22.20 2.57 -9.12
CA TYR A 879 -22.21 3.17 -10.46
C TYR A 879 -20.91 2.84 -11.21
N SER A 880 -19.75 3.09 -10.60
CA SER A 880 -18.44 2.81 -11.19
C SER A 880 -18.20 1.30 -11.40
N VAL A 881 -18.58 0.48 -10.42
CA VAL A 881 -18.48 -0.99 -10.47
C VAL A 881 -19.26 -1.55 -11.67
N ARG A 882 -20.51 -1.10 -11.88
CA ARG A 882 -21.34 -1.48 -13.03
C ARG A 882 -20.92 -0.80 -14.33
N GLY A 883 -20.13 0.26 -14.27
CA GLY A 883 -19.35 0.80 -15.38
C GLY A 883 -18.13 -0.05 -15.77
N GLY A 884 -17.85 -1.16 -15.06
CA GLY A 884 -16.72 -2.04 -15.33
C GLY A 884 -15.40 -1.59 -14.67
N ALA A 885 -15.47 -0.72 -13.66
CA ALA A 885 -14.31 -0.33 -12.87
C ALA A 885 -13.65 -1.55 -12.20
N THR A 886 -12.32 -1.60 -12.24
CA THR A 886 -11.48 -2.64 -11.59
C THR A 886 -10.59 -2.06 -10.48
N THR A 887 -10.74 -0.77 -10.22
CA THR A 887 -10.01 0.11 -9.31
C THR A 887 -10.98 1.21 -8.86
N ILE A 888 -10.68 1.92 -7.78
CA ILE A 888 -11.43 3.13 -7.41
C ILE A 888 -10.98 4.29 -8.32
N TRP A 889 -11.92 5.18 -8.66
CA TRP A 889 -11.70 6.35 -9.51
C TRP A 889 -11.47 7.63 -8.67
N GLU A 890 -10.87 8.65 -9.27
CA GLU A 890 -10.60 9.93 -8.61
C GLU A 890 -11.85 10.81 -8.47
N ARG A 891 -12.78 10.75 -9.43
CA ARG A 891 -14.08 11.42 -9.37
C ARG A 891 -15.19 10.39 -9.36
N TRP A 892 -16.30 10.69 -8.67
CA TRP A 892 -17.55 9.94 -8.83
C TRP A 892 -17.95 9.83 -10.32
N ASN A 893 -17.76 10.92 -11.08
CA ASN A 893 -17.96 11.00 -12.52
C ASN A 893 -16.65 11.03 -13.33
N SER A 894 -15.66 10.19 -12.99
CA SER A 894 -14.48 10.00 -13.86
C SER A 894 -14.88 9.53 -15.28
N TYR A 895 -15.97 8.78 -15.36
CA TYR A 895 -16.75 8.56 -16.58
C TYR A 895 -18.25 8.52 -16.22
N SER A 896 -19.11 9.16 -17.01
CA SER A 896 -20.57 9.02 -16.97
C SER A 896 -21.10 8.55 -18.34
N LYS A 897 -22.28 7.93 -18.39
CA LYS A 897 -22.91 7.55 -19.68
C LYS A 897 -23.56 8.76 -20.34
N GLU A 898 -23.80 9.78 -19.55
CA GLU A 898 -24.54 11.00 -19.86
C GLU A 898 -23.61 12.08 -20.44
N ASP A 899 -22.39 12.20 -19.89
CA ASP A 899 -21.41 13.26 -20.22
C ASP A 899 -20.09 12.72 -20.81
N GLY A 900 -19.82 11.40 -20.74
CA GLY A 900 -18.58 10.80 -21.24
C GLY A 900 -17.41 10.87 -20.25
N PHE A 901 -16.21 11.18 -20.75
CA PHE A 901 -15.01 11.27 -19.92
C PHE A 901 -14.95 12.58 -19.12
N GLY A 902 -14.73 12.47 -17.81
CA GLY A 902 -14.54 13.63 -16.93
C GLY A 902 -13.27 14.45 -17.24
N PRO A 903 -13.16 15.69 -16.70
CA PRO A 903 -12.18 16.70 -17.13
C PRO A 903 -10.72 16.23 -17.16
N VAL A 904 -10.11 16.31 -18.34
CA VAL A 904 -8.80 15.73 -18.69
C VAL A 904 -7.63 16.27 -17.85
N ASP A 905 -7.75 17.49 -17.34
CA ASP A 905 -6.79 18.15 -16.45
C ASP A 905 -6.63 17.46 -15.09
N MET A 906 -7.64 16.70 -14.64
CA MET A 906 -7.57 15.86 -13.44
C MET A 906 -8.67 14.79 -13.49
N ASN A 907 -8.37 13.62 -14.09
CA ASN A 907 -9.31 12.49 -14.14
C ASN A 907 -8.62 11.11 -14.14
N SER A 908 -8.23 10.60 -12.98
CA SER A 908 -7.63 9.26 -12.79
C SER A 908 -8.68 8.16 -12.62
N PHE A 909 -8.48 7.01 -13.27
CA PHE A 909 -9.27 5.78 -13.04
C PHE A 909 -8.62 4.82 -12.03
N ASN A 910 -7.55 5.25 -11.33
CA ASN A 910 -6.87 4.48 -10.30
C ASN A 910 -6.39 5.39 -9.16
N HIS A 911 -7.24 5.56 -8.17
CA HIS A 911 -7.06 6.48 -7.05
C HIS A 911 -7.77 5.90 -5.82
N TYR A 912 -7.10 5.72 -4.69
CA TYR A 912 -7.67 4.91 -3.60
C TYR A 912 -8.72 5.63 -2.73
N SER A 913 -8.83 6.96 -2.82
CA SER A 913 -9.43 7.79 -1.76
C SER A 913 -10.90 7.44 -1.43
N TYR A 914 -11.80 7.36 -2.41
CA TYR A 914 -13.19 6.94 -2.15
C TYR A 914 -13.32 5.47 -1.69
N GLY A 915 -12.25 4.68 -1.75
CA GLY A 915 -12.18 3.32 -1.21
C GLY A 915 -12.14 3.23 0.31
N ALA A 916 -12.02 4.36 1.02
CA ALA A 916 -12.02 4.42 2.48
C ALA A 916 -13.30 3.83 3.13
N ILE A 917 -14.41 3.70 2.38
CA ILE A 917 -15.62 2.98 2.81
C ILE A 917 -15.34 1.55 3.31
N MET A 918 -14.24 0.94 2.87
CA MET A 918 -13.88 -0.41 3.28
C MET A 918 -13.47 -0.51 4.77
N GLU A 919 -13.06 0.57 5.44
CA GLU A 919 -12.86 0.56 6.90
C GLU A 919 -14.17 0.29 7.64
N TRP A 920 -15.27 0.90 7.19
CA TRP A 920 -16.60 0.66 7.73
C TRP A 920 -17.08 -0.77 7.44
N MET A 921 -16.67 -1.34 6.30
CA MET A 921 -16.95 -2.74 5.99
C MET A 921 -16.29 -3.68 7.02
N TYR A 922 -15.05 -3.40 7.45
CA TYR A 922 -14.43 -4.14 8.56
C TYR A 922 -15.08 -3.80 9.91
N GLU A 923 -15.14 -2.53 10.31
CA GLU A 923 -15.49 -2.10 11.67
C GLU A 923 -16.98 -2.22 12.02
N SER A 924 -17.86 -2.18 11.02
CA SER A 924 -19.32 -2.15 11.22
C SER A 924 -20.03 -3.30 10.54
N MET A 925 -19.81 -3.54 9.24
CA MET A 925 -20.47 -4.64 8.51
C MET A 925 -19.99 -6.00 9.02
N ALA A 926 -18.70 -6.33 8.92
CA ALA A 926 -18.14 -7.53 9.56
C ALA A 926 -18.07 -7.36 11.09
N GLY A 927 -17.91 -6.12 11.57
CA GLY A 927 -17.94 -5.76 13.00
C GLY A 927 -16.60 -5.91 13.73
N ILE A 928 -15.48 -6.10 13.03
CA ILE A 928 -14.13 -6.13 13.62
C ILE A 928 -13.66 -4.67 13.79
N ALA A 929 -13.93 -4.07 14.94
CA ALA A 929 -13.54 -2.68 15.22
C ALA A 929 -12.52 -2.60 16.36
N LYS A 930 -11.50 -1.77 16.20
CA LYS A 930 -10.53 -1.44 17.26
C LYS A 930 -11.23 -0.81 18.49
N ASP A 931 -10.63 -0.96 19.66
CA ASP A 931 -10.96 -0.11 20.82
C ASP A 931 -9.89 1.00 20.93
N PRO A 932 -10.26 2.29 20.77
CA PRO A 932 -9.32 3.41 20.90
C PRO A 932 -8.59 3.49 22.25
N ALA A 933 -9.16 2.91 23.31
CA ALA A 933 -8.53 2.82 24.64
C ALA A 933 -7.54 1.64 24.77
N HIS A 934 -7.59 0.66 23.85
CA HIS A 934 -6.73 -0.53 23.84
C HIS A 934 -6.11 -0.82 22.45
N PRO A 935 -5.30 0.11 21.90
CA PRO A 935 -4.62 0.01 20.59
C PRO A 935 -4.00 -1.35 20.24
N GLY A 936 -3.91 -1.63 18.94
CA GLY A 936 -3.35 -2.86 18.41
C GLY A 936 -4.23 -4.10 18.64
N PHE A 937 -5.53 -3.89 18.86
CA PHE A 937 -6.52 -4.93 19.17
C PHE A 937 -6.21 -5.74 20.44
N ARG A 938 -5.63 -5.08 21.47
CA ARG A 938 -5.40 -5.73 22.78
C ARG A 938 -6.73 -6.01 23.49
N HIS A 939 -7.64 -5.05 23.40
CA HIS A 939 -9.07 -5.27 23.45
C HIS A 939 -9.67 -4.68 22.17
N PHE A 940 -10.80 -5.20 21.72
CA PHE A 940 -11.49 -4.75 20.51
C PHE A 940 -12.98 -5.07 20.58
N PHE A 941 -13.75 -4.53 19.64
CA PHE A 941 -15.18 -4.82 19.53
C PHE A 941 -15.46 -5.83 18.42
N LEU A 942 -16.41 -6.72 18.69
CA LEU A 942 -17.08 -7.58 17.73
C LEU A 942 -18.53 -7.09 17.63
N ARG A 943 -18.80 -6.16 16.71
CA ARG A 943 -20.06 -5.42 16.58
C ARG A 943 -20.66 -5.49 15.16
N PRO A 944 -21.12 -6.67 14.69
CA PRO A 944 -21.70 -6.80 13.35
C PRO A 944 -23.05 -6.05 13.25
N HIS A 945 -23.09 -5.04 12.38
CA HIS A 945 -24.30 -4.30 12.02
C HIS A 945 -24.87 -4.90 10.74
N LEU A 946 -25.95 -5.67 10.88
CA LEU A 946 -26.60 -6.38 9.78
C LEU A 946 -27.25 -5.40 8.80
N ASP A 947 -27.24 -5.73 7.51
CA ASP A 947 -27.93 -4.95 6.48
C ASP A 947 -29.46 -4.96 6.70
N PRO A 948 -30.11 -3.82 6.98
CA PRO A 948 -31.56 -3.76 7.16
C PRO A 948 -32.32 -3.73 5.83
N THR A 949 -31.65 -3.49 4.70
CA THR A 949 -32.26 -3.58 3.35
C THR A 949 -32.43 -5.02 2.88
N GLY A 950 -31.67 -5.95 3.46
CA GLY A 950 -31.74 -7.37 3.14
C GLY A 950 -30.93 -7.82 1.92
N LYS A 951 -30.23 -6.91 1.21
CA LYS A 951 -29.36 -7.26 0.09
C LYS A 951 -28.17 -8.12 0.52
N VAL A 952 -27.50 -7.78 1.62
CA VAL A 952 -26.46 -8.61 2.25
C VAL A 952 -27.07 -9.48 3.36
N THR A 953 -26.96 -10.80 3.24
CA THR A 953 -27.38 -11.76 4.29
C THR A 953 -26.21 -12.53 4.90
N ARG A 954 -25.01 -12.44 4.31
CA ARG A 954 -23.80 -13.10 4.78
C ARG A 954 -22.57 -12.21 4.66
N VAL A 955 -21.74 -12.20 5.70
CA VAL A 955 -20.41 -11.57 5.68
C VAL A 955 -19.40 -12.50 6.34
N THR A 956 -18.24 -12.68 5.71
CA THR A 956 -17.08 -13.37 6.27
C THR A 956 -15.94 -12.38 6.34
N GLY A 957 -15.51 -12.00 7.55
CA GLY A 957 -14.40 -11.08 7.79
C GLY A 957 -13.33 -11.67 8.70
N ALA A 958 -12.06 -11.41 8.38
CA ALA A 958 -10.92 -11.74 9.24
C ALA A 958 -9.80 -10.69 9.11
N HIS A 959 -9.05 -10.46 10.19
CA HIS A 959 -7.91 -9.55 10.23
C HIS A 959 -6.78 -10.07 11.13
N LEU A 960 -5.57 -10.16 10.59
CA LEU A 960 -4.36 -10.64 11.28
C LEU A 960 -3.71 -9.51 12.10
N SER A 961 -4.34 -9.20 13.23
CA SER A 961 -3.89 -8.20 14.21
C SER A 961 -2.48 -8.48 14.79
N PRO A 962 -1.85 -7.52 15.48
CA PRO A 962 -0.60 -7.73 16.23
C PRO A 962 -0.63 -8.93 17.20
N TYR A 963 -1.79 -9.29 17.77
CA TYR A 963 -1.92 -10.44 18.69
C TYR A 963 -2.17 -11.78 17.97
N GLY A 964 -2.82 -11.76 16.80
CA GLY A 964 -3.19 -12.94 16.02
C GLY A 964 -4.40 -12.68 15.12
N GLU A 965 -4.89 -13.74 14.48
CA GLU A 965 -6.08 -13.65 13.61
C GLU A 965 -7.34 -13.38 14.46
N ILE A 966 -8.06 -12.32 14.09
CA ILE A 966 -9.41 -12.03 14.55
C ILE A 966 -10.36 -12.47 13.44
N VAL A 967 -11.44 -13.17 13.79
CA VAL A 967 -12.49 -13.59 12.85
C VAL A 967 -13.84 -13.07 13.32
N SER A 968 -14.66 -12.60 12.38
CA SER A 968 -16.06 -12.23 12.57
C SER A 968 -16.84 -12.61 11.31
N GLU A 969 -17.63 -13.67 11.39
CA GLU A 969 -18.46 -14.17 10.28
C GLU A 969 -19.92 -14.20 10.72
N TRP A 970 -20.83 -13.67 9.92
CA TRP A 970 -22.27 -13.78 10.16
C TRP A 970 -23.06 -14.25 8.95
N HIS A 971 -24.15 -14.92 9.24
CA HIS A 971 -25.21 -15.26 8.30
C HIS A 971 -26.56 -15.09 8.99
N LYS A 972 -27.45 -14.29 8.42
CA LYS A 972 -28.83 -14.15 8.89
C LYS A 972 -29.78 -14.94 7.99
N ASP A 973 -30.73 -15.63 8.61
CA ASP A 973 -32.01 -15.99 7.99
C ASP A 973 -33.12 -15.14 8.64
N ASP A 974 -34.36 -15.27 8.15
CA ASP A 974 -35.52 -14.43 8.52
C ASP A 974 -35.75 -14.27 10.04
N ARG A 975 -35.27 -15.19 10.88
CA ARG A 975 -35.46 -15.14 12.34
C ARG A 975 -34.23 -15.50 13.16
N LYS A 976 -33.07 -15.72 12.54
CA LYS A 976 -31.90 -16.22 13.25
C LYS A 976 -30.60 -15.69 12.65
N LEU A 977 -29.77 -15.14 13.54
CA LEU A 977 -28.37 -14.88 13.29
C LEU A 977 -27.54 -16.10 13.66
N THR A 978 -26.69 -16.56 12.74
CA THR A 978 -25.59 -17.50 13.02
C THR A 978 -24.28 -16.73 12.93
N TYR A 979 -23.40 -16.88 13.93
CA TYR A 979 -22.22 -16.04 14.09
C TYR A 979 -21.00 -16.86 14.53
N ARG A 980 -19.87 -16.74 13.83
CA ARG A 980 -18.56 -17.29 14.26
C ARG A 980 -17.65 -16.12 14.64
N ALA A 981 -16.96 -16.27 15.77
CA ALA A 981 -15.88 -15.36 16.16
C ALA A 981 -14.61 -16.11 16.58
N GLU A 982 -13.48 -15.43 16.40
CA GLU A 982 -12.18 -15.85 16.93
C GLU A 982 -11.45 -14.64 17.54
N VAL A 983 -11.01 -14.80 18.78
CA VAL A 983 -10.32 -13.79 19.58
C VAL A 983 -8.92 -14.33 19.91
N PRO A 984 -7.82 -13.73 19.41
CA PRO A 984 -6.49 -14.31 19.54
C PRO A 984 -5.99 -14.31 21.00
N ALA A 985 -5.07 -15.23 21.34
CA ALA A 985 -4.56 -15.30 22.70
C ALA A 985 -3.76 -14.05 23.08
N ASN A 986 -3.78 -13.71 24.37
CA ASN A 986 -3.31 -12.42 24.92
C ASN A 986 -4.17 -11.19 24.59
N SER A 987 -5.29 -11.33 23.87
CA SER A 987 -6.32 -10.30 23.69
C SER A 987 -7.66 -10.68 24.34
N THR A 988 -8.62 -9.74 24.33
CA THR A 988 -10.03 -9.94 24.68
C THR A 988 -10.92 -9.14 23.71
N ALA A 989 -12.22 -9.42 23.67
CA ALA A 989 -13.17 -8.65 22.87
C ALA A 989 -14.43 -8.27 23.66
N THR A 990 -15.14 -7.24 23.23
CA THR A 990 -16.54 -6.98 23.60
C THR A 990 -17.42 -7.30 22.40
N LEU A 991 -18.17 -8.39 22.50
CA LEU A 991 -19.22 -8.75 21.55
C LEU A 991 -20.45 -7.89 21.81
N ARG A 992 -21.00 -7.29 20.74
CA ARG A 992 -22.33 -6.67 20.69
C ARG A 992 -23.12 -7.37 19.59
N ILE A 993 -24.03 -8.26 19.96
CA ILE A 993 -24.76 -9.13 19.02
C ILE A 993 -26.27 -8.79 19.00
N PRO A 994 -26.87 -8.55 17.81
CA PRO A 994 -28.30 -8.35 17.68
C PRO A 994 -29.11 -9.55 18.21
N THR A 995 -30.16 -9.27 18.98
CA THR A 995 -31.05 -10.28 19.55
C THR A 995 -32.40 -9.73 19.99
N THR A 996 -33.45 -10.55 19.93
CA THR A 996 -34.74 -10.24 20.60
C THR A 996 -34.67 -10.43 22.11
N ASP A 997 -33.86 -11.38 22.59
CA ASP A 997 -33.76 -11.79 24.00
C ASP A 997 -32.36 -12.41 24.23
N PRO A 998 -31.56 -11.92 25.20
CA PRO A 998 -30.23 -12.44 25.52
C PRO A 998 -30.16 -13.95 25.79
N SER A 999 -31.25 -14.58 26.25
CA SER A 999 -31.34 -16.03 26.47
C SER A 999 -31.41 -16.84 25.18
N THR A 1000 -31.60 -16.20 24.02
CA THR A 1000 -31.51 -16.82 22.69
C THR A 1000 -30.07 -16.84 22.16
N VAL A 1001 -29.18 -15.98 22.68
CA VAL A 1001 -27.76 -15.95 22.33
C VAL A 1001 -27.06 -17.16 22.94
N ARG A 1002 -26.67 -18.13 22.12
CA ARG A 1002 -26.23 -19.46 22.57
C ARG A 1002 -24.99 -19.97 21.86
N GLU A 1003 -24.08 -20.57 22.63
CA GLU A 1003 -23.01 -21.42 22.12
C GLU A 1003 -23.51 -22.87 22.09
N GLY A 1004 -23.94 -23.32 20.90
CA GLY A 1004 -24.59 -24.62 20.70
C GLY A 1004 -25.94 -24.74 21.41
N ARG A 1005 -25.96 -25.23 22.66
CA ARG A 1005 -27.16 -25.30 23.51
C ARG A 1005 -27.10 -24.36 24.72
N THR A 1006 -25.90 -23.96 25.14
CA THR A 1006 -25.65 -23.19 26.36
C THR A 1006 -25.88 -21.70 26.10
N PRO A 1007 -26.65 -20.98 26.93
CA PRO A 1007 -26.70 -19.51 26.90
C PRO A 1007 -25.30 -18.90 26.99
N LEU A 1008 -25.00 -17.87 26.21
CA LEU A 1008 -23.64 -17.30 26.17
C LEU A 1008 -23.22 -16.67 27.51
N ALA A 1009 -24.18 -16.23 28.34
CA ALA A 1009 -23.93 -15.77 29.71
C ALA A 1009 -23.50 -16.90 30.67
N GLU A 1010 -23.65 -18.16 30.30
CA GLU A 1010 -23.24 -19.35 31.06
C GLU A 1010 -21.97 -20.01 30.49
N ALA A 1011 -21.38 -19.45 29.41
CA ALA A 1011 -20.20 -20.01 28.75
C ALA A 1011 -18.91 -19.69 29.52
N ASP A 1012 -17.96 -20.64 29.55
CA ASP A 1012 -16.73 -20.53 30.34
C ASP A 1012 -15.92 -19.26 30.00
N GLY A 1013 -15.59 -18.50 31.05
CA GLY A 1013 -14.85 -17.24 31.01
C GLY A 1013 -15.60 -16.04 30.40
N VAL A 1014 -16.85 -16.18 29.95
CA VAL A 1014 -17.64 -15.09 29.36
C VAL A 1014 -18.36 -14.29 30.45
N GLU A 1015 -18.41 -12.98 30.29
CA GLU A 1015 -19.07 -12.05 31.21
C GLU A 1015 -20.17 -11.28 30.45
N TYR A 1016 -21.42 -11.38 30.91
CA TYR A 1016 -22.54 -10.64 30.35
C TYR A 1016 -22.53 -9.18 30.84
N LEU A 1017 -22.60 -8.23 29.91
CA LEU A 1017 -22.47 -6.79 30.19
C LEU A 1017 -23.81 -6.04 30.15
N GLY A 1018 -24.85 -6.63 29.55
CA GLY A 1018 -26.20 -6.05 29.49
C GLY A 1018 -26.89 -6.21 28.14
N PHE A 1019 -28.11 -5.69 28.06
CA PHE A 1019 -28.97 -5.68 26.87
C PHE A 1019 -29.67 -4.33 26.76
N ALA A 1020 -29.55 -3.70 25.59
CA ALA A 1020 -30.21 -2.45 25.24
C ALA A 1020 -30.43 -2.43 23.72
N ASP A 1021 -31.49 -1.75 23.27
CA ASP A 1021 -31.73 -1.43 21.85
C ASP A 1021 -31.67 -2.65 20.89
N GLY A 1022 -32.11 -3.82 21.36
CA GLY A 1022 -32.08 -5.08 20.58
C GLY A 1022 -30.68 -5.70 20.44
N VAL A 1023 -29.72 -5.32 21.29
CA VAL A 1023 -28.32 -5.79 21.23
C VAL A 1023 -27.86 -6.28 22.61
N ALA A 1024 -27.49 -7.56 22.68
CA ALA A 1024 -26.88 -8.15 23.88
C ALA A 1024 -25.35 -7.99 23.84
N SER A 1025 -24.77 -7.64 24.98
CA SER A 1025 -23.35 -7.30 25.10
C SER A 1025 -22.61 -8.26 26.04
N TYR A 1026 -21.45 -8.75 25.63
CA TYR A 1026 -20.64 -9.73 26.37
C TYR A 1026 -19.15 -9.41 26.25
N ARG A 1027 -18.38 -9.55 27.34
CA ARG A 1027 -16.92 -9.58 27.28
C ARG A 1027 -16.47 -11.01 27.01
N LEU A 1028 -15.80 -11.21 25.87
CA LEU A 1028 -15.25 -12.48 25.44
C LEU A 1028 -13.75 -12.58 25.79
N PRO A 1029 -13.31 -13.65 26.46
CA PRO A 1029 -11.90 -14.00 26.50
C PRO A 1029 -11.36 -14.41 25.12
N SER A 1030 -10.04 -14.55 25.01
CA SER A 1030 -9.42 -15.24 23.87
C SER A 1030 -10.01 -16.64 23.65
N GLY A 1031 -10.15 -17.07 22.40
CA GLY A 1031 -10.76 -18.36 22.04
C GLY A 1031 -11.61 -18.29 20.76
N ARG A 1032 -12.24 -19.43 20.44
CA ARG A 1032 -13.19 -19.58 19.33
C ARG A 1032 -14.62 -19.66 19.86
N TYR A 1033 -15.57 -19.14 19.09
CA TYR A 1033 -16.99 -19.08 19.43
C TYR A 1033 -17.85 -19.43 18.22
N ALA A 1034 -18.87 -20.27 18.42
CA ALA A 1034 -19.86 -20.63 17.40
C ALA A 1034 -21.26 -20.39 17.97
N LEU A 1035 -21.85 -19.25 17.61
CA LEU A 1035 -23.00 -18.67 18.27
C LEU A 1035 -24.25 -18.66 17.37
N THR A 1036 -25.43 -18.72 18.00
CA THR A 1036 -26.72 -18.37 17.36
C THR A 1036 -27.48 -17.38 18.22
N SER A 1037 -28.30 -16.54 17.60
CA SER A 1037 -29.18 -15.56 18.25
C SER A 1037 -30.51 -15.47 17.48
N ALA A 1038 -31.63 -15.19 18.17
CA ALA A 1038 -32.92 -14.93 17.52
C ALA A 1038 -33.04 -13.47 17.06
N LEU A 1039 -33.58 -13.25 15.87
CA LEU A 1039 -33.92 -11.94 15.31
C LEU A 1039 -35.45 -11.72 15.37
N ALA A 1040 -35.87 -10.45 15.23
CA ALA A 1040 -37.25 -10.00 15.39
C ALA A 1040 -38.13 -10.30 14.17
#